data_AF-A0A848G584-F1
#
_entry.id   AF-A0A848G584-F1
#
_cell.length_a   1.000
_cell.length_b   1.000
_cell.length_c   1.000
_cell.angle_alpha   90.00
_cell.angle_beta   90.00
_cell.angle_gamma   90.00
#
_symmetry.space_group_name_H-M   'P 1'
#
loop_
_entity.id
_entity.type
_entity.pdbx_description
1 polymer ?
#
loop_
_entity_poly.entity_id
_entity_poly.type
_entity_poly.pdbx_seq_one_letter_code
_entity_poly.pdbx_strand_id
1 'polypeptide(L)'
;MDNTAADTLIRTHLDFLRRHAPFDRMEADALRFLGERLATAFYPAESEILMPGDGAPNFFYIVYRGKVQARQTGGVAVTEYSTLTLGPGEGFPIGAISAGRPSTNGYLAVEDSYCFQLPAADFLKLQELSPSFQLFCTRYIASLLNQSREQLQVQFSQRAAEQQTMTTPLSGLISKSPVAVAPGLATRAALERMVEAGVGCLAVAGDDGKPVGVLTQSDILKRIVLPGFDLTRPIADVMTAPPHTLKANASAYDAALEMATHGVRHILVVDAEDTLKGVISERDLFALQRIGLRQIRSGIESAADVQALQRASRDIRQLALNLLAQGIGAEQLTQFISALNDALTRRIIELNLDRHDLYGVEYAWLAFGSEGRHEQTLSTDQDNGIIYVLPEWADKEPLKLRLLEFARDVNNDLAACGFPLCEGNIMASNPDLCLTFDEWREKFGSWIREPHPEALLNATIFFDYRVLYGDEKLAHTLRHWLLSMTGGTPAFLKAMAANALDVSPPLGKIRDFVTDDDPRHPGTIDLKKFGARLFVDAARVLSLRAGVEATSTAQRLRQAGSRIGMPAEELSAMADGFHFIQLLRLRHQHLDTDHGSSGDNRVKPDDLNELDRRILKEAFRQARKIQLRLKLDYQI
;
A
#
# COMPACT_ATOMS: atom_id res chain seq x y z
N MET A 1 -30.84 -53.65 2.96
CA MET A 1 -29.42 -53.89 3.32
C MET A 1 -28.64 -53.53 2.08
N ASP A 2 -27.74 -52.55 2.19
CA ASP A 2 -26.53 -52.35 1.36
C ASP A 2 -26.11 -50.87 1.39
N ASN A 3 -25.45 -50.44 2.48
CA ASN A 3 -24.71 -49.18 2.48
C ASN A 3 -23.59 -49.10 3.55
N THR A 4 -22.93 -50.21 3.89
CA THR A 4 -22.06 -50.25 5.08
C THR A 4 -20.60 -49.86 4.84
N ALA A 5 -20.05 -50.04 3.63
CA ALA A 5 -18.65 -49.74 3.34
C ALA A 5 -18.41 -48.30 2.87
N ALA A 6 -19.24 -47.79 1.94
CA ALA A 6 -19.13 -46.43 1.40
C ALA A 6 -19.40 -45.37 2.48
N ASP A 7 -20.45 -45.54 3.28
CA ASP A 7 -20.77 -44.64 4.39
C ASP A 7 -19.68 -44.63 5.47
N THR A 8 -19.02 -45.77 5.70
CA THR A 8 -17.91 -45.87 6.66
C THR A 8 -16.66 -45.16 6.15
N LEU A 9 -16.36 -45.24 4.84
CA LEU A 9 -15.24 -44.53 4.22
C LEU A 9 -15.46 -43.01 4.22
N ILE A 10 -16.66 -42.56 3.81
CA ILE A 10 -17.05 -41.15 3.84
C ILE A 10 -16.94 -40.60 5.27
N ARG A 11 -17.46 -41.32 6.27
CA ARG A 11 -17.35 -40.92 7.68
C ARG A 11 -15.90 -40.77 8.12
N THR A 12 -15.02 -41.68 7.72
CA THR A 12 -13.59 -41.64 8.05
C THR A 12 -12.89 -40.44 7.41
N HIS A 13 -13.19 -40.15 6.13
CA HIS A 13 -12.65 -38.95 5.45
C HIS A 13 -13.14 -37.66 6.10
N LEU A 14 -14.42 -37.58 6.47
CA LEU A 14 -14.99 -36.42 7.15
C LEU A 14 -14.40 -36.21 8.55
N ASP A 15 -14.15 -37.29 9.30
CA ASP A 15 -13.53 -37.21 10.62
C ASP A 15 -12.06 -36.77 10.56
N PHE A 16 -11.35 -37.10 9.48
CA PHE A 16 -10.04 -36.52 9.19
C PHE A 16 -10.19 -35.03 8.88
N LEU A 17 -11.00 -34.65 7.89
CA LEU A 17 -11.13 -33.26 7.42
C LEU A 17 -11.53 -32.33 8.57
N ARG A 18 -12.47 -32.73 9.43
CA ARG A 18 -12.91 -31.92 10.60
C ARG A 18 -11.80 -31.55 11.59
N ARG A 19 -10.62 -32.17 11.51
CA ARG A 19 -9.46 -31.83 12.35
C ARG A 19 -8.57 -30.74 11.74
N HIS A 20 -8.83 -30.35 10.50
CA HIS A 20 -8.02 -29.44 9.72
C HIS A 20 -8.84 -28.25 9.24
N ALA A 21 -8.27 -27.05 9.35
CA ALA A 21 -8.87 -25.86 8.75
C ALA A 21 -8.82 -25.94 7.22
N PRO A 22 -9.84 -25.44 6.50
CA PRO A 22 -11.07 -24.81 7.01
C PRO A 22 -12.22 -25.77 7.33
N PHE A 23 -12.02 -27.06 7.13
CA PHE A 23 -13.09 -28.07 7.18
C PHE A 23 -13.64 -28.27 8.61
N ASP A 24 -12.86 -27.96 9.64
CA ASP A 24 -13.27 -27.89 11.04
C ASP A 24 -14.46 -26.94 11.30
N ARG A 25 -14.64 -25.92 10.44
CA ARG A 25 -15.64 -24.85 10.58
C ARG A 25 -16.72 -24.86 9.50
N MET A 26 -16.69 -25.86 8.61
CA MET A 26 -17.66 -25.97 7.53
C MET A 26 -19.01 -26.51 8.04
N GLU A 27 -20.07 -26.02 7.44
CA GLU A 27 -21.45 -26.43 7.70
C GLU A 27 -21.63 -27.92 7.39
N ALA A 28 -22.47 -28.62 8.16
CA ALA A 28 -22.62 -30.06 8.08
C ALA A 28 -23.04 -30.55 6.68
N ASP A 29 -23.88 -29.79 5.98
CA ASP A 29 -24.33 -30.11 4.62
C ASP A 29 -23.22 -29.88 3.59
N ALA A 30 -22.39 -28.86 3.77
CA ALA A 30 -21.23 -28.62 2.91
C ALA A 30 -20.14 -29.68 3.12
N LEU A 31 -19.91 -30.11 4.36
CA LEU A 31 -19.03 -31.24 4.66
C LEU A 31 -19.55 -32.53 4.05
N ARG A 32 -20.85 -32.82 4.17
CA ARG A 32 -21.45 -34.00 3.53
C ARG A 32 -21.28 -33.95 2.01
N PHE A 33 -21.59 -32.80 1.40
CA PHE A 33 -21.41 -32.57 -0.04
C PHE A 33 -19.97 -32.86 -0.49
N LEU A 34 -18.99 -32.38 0.29
CA LEU A 34 -17.57 -32.64 0.06
C LEU A 34 -17.26 -34.13 0.20
N GLY A 35 -17.64 -34.77 1.31
CA GLY A 35 -17.34 -36.17 1.60
C GLY A 35 -17.88 -37.16 0.56
N GLU A 36 -19.07 -36.89 0.00
CA GLU A 36 -19.68 -37.71 -1.05
C GLU A 36 -18.97 -37.62 -2.42
N ARG A 37 -18.13 -36.59 -2.63
CA ARG A 37 -17.52 -36.26 -3.93
C ARG A 37 -16.00 -36.36 -3.95
N LEU A 38 -15.38 -36.69 -2.82
CA LEU A 38 -13.95 -36.91 -2.74
C LEU A 38 -13.58 -38.28 -3.30
N ALA A 39 -12.67 -38.29 -4.26
CA ALA A 39 -11.93 -39.48 -4.65
C ALA A 39 -10.55 -39.48 -3.99
N THR A 40 -10.00 -40.64 -3.66
CA THR A 40 -8.62 -40.75 -3.13
C THR A 40 -7.69 -41.17 -4.26
N ALA A 41 -6.60 -40.43 -4.44
CA ALA A 41 -5.55 -40.74 -5.41
C ALA A 41 -4.20 -40.93 -4.71
N PHE A 42 -3.43 -41.92 -5.18
CA PHE A 42 -2.08 -42.21 -4.72
C PHE A 42 -1.04 -41.66 -5.69
N TYR A 43 -0.03 -41.00 -5.16
CA TYR A 43 1.10 -40.42 -5.89
C TYR A 43 2.39 -40.97 -5.27
N PRO A 44 3.18 -41.78 -6.00
CA PRO A 44 4.46 -42.27 -5.50
C PRO A 44 5.44 -41.11 -5.29
N ALA A 45 6.42 -41.30 -4.42
CA ALA A 45 7.49 -40.33 -4.20
C ALA A 45 8.10 -39.83 -5.53
N GLU A 46 8.38 -38.53 -5.59
CA GLU A 46 8.94 -37.80 -6.73
C GLU A 46 8.02 -37.68 -7.96
N SER A 47 6.79 -38.19 -7.91
CA SER A 47 5.84 -38.03 -9.01
C SER A 47 5.22 -36.64 -9.11
N GLU A 48 4.90 -36.24 -10.32
CA GLU A 48 4.16 -35.02 -10.63
C GLU A 48 2.66 -35.23 -10.33
N ILE A 49 2.08 -34.33 -9.54
CA ILE A 49 0.65 -34.34 -9.20
C ILE A 49 -0.12 -33.40 -10.12
N LEU A 50 0.47 -32.23 -10.39
CA LEU A 50 -0.08 -31.20 -11.27
C LEU A 50 1.05 -30.27 -11.72
N MET A 51 1.18 -30.05 -13.02
CA MET A 51 2.18 -29.18 -13.61
C MET A 51 1.53 -28.00 -14.35
N PRO A 52 2.23 -26.85 -14.49
CA PRO A 52 1.71 -25.72 -15.24
C PRO A 52 1.37 -26.02 -16.71
N GLY A 53 2.05 -27.00 -17.30
CA GLY A 53 1.80 -27.48 -18.66
C GLY A 53 0.48 -28.23 -18.84
N ASP A 54 -0.17 -28.66 -17.76
CA ASP A 54 -1.37 -29.51 -17.80
C ASP A 54 -2.66 -28.74 -18.11
N GLY A 55 -2.58 -27.41 -18.26
CA GLY A 55 -3.74 -26.55 -18.45
C GLY A 55 -4.49 -26.26 -17.15
N ALA A 56 -5.76 -25.89 -17.26
CA ALA A 56 -6.59 -25.59 -16.08
C ALA A 56 -6.76 -26.85 -15.21
N PRO A 57 -6.53 -26.80 -13.89
CA PRO A 57 -6.62 -27.99 -13.04
C PRO A 57 -8.03 -28.56 -13.01
N ASN A 58 -8.14 -29.86 -13.26
CA ASN A 58 -9.41 -30.58 -13.22
C ASN A 58 -9.90 -30.85 -11.79
N PHE A 59 -8.97 -30.87 -10.83
CA PHE A 59 -9.25 -31.24 -9.44
C PHE A 59 -8.62 -30.25 -8.45
N PHE A 60 -9.35 -30.01 -7.36
CA PHE A 60 -8.82 -29.50 -6.10
C PHE A 60 -8.34 -30.67 -5.26
N TYR A 61 -7.12 -30.56 -4.78
CA TYR A 61 -6.43 -31.59 -4.02
C TYR A 61 -6.39 -31.19 -2.54
N ILE A 62 -6.53 -32.18 -1.66
CA ILE A 62 -6.27 -32.04 -0.23
C ILE A 62 -5.31 -33.16 0.16
N VAL A 63 -4.18 -32.85 0.78
CA VAL A 63 -3.26 -33.89 1.23
C VAL A 63 -3.93 -34.70 2.35
N TYR A 64 -4.13 -36.00 2.14
CA TYR A 64 -4.66 -36.90 3.16
C TYR A 64 -3.53 -37.52 3.98
N ARG A 65 -2.45 -37.93 3.31
CA ARG A 65 -1.24 -38.49 3.90
C ARG A 65 -0.04 -38.20 3.00
N GLY A 66 1.14 -37.99 3.57
CA GLY A 66 2.35 -37.67 2.82
C GLY A 66 2.64 -36.17 2.75
N LYS A 67 3.50 -35.78 1.81
CA LYS A 67 3.95 -34.39 1.60
C LYS A 67 4.01 -34.06 0.12
N VAL A 68 3.51 -32.88 -0.22
CA VAL A 68 3.54 -32.34 -1.59
C VAL A 68 4.36 -31.06 -1.61
N GLN A 69 5.25 -30.90 -2.57
CA GLN A 69 6.04 -29.69 -2.74
C GLN A 69 5.54 -28.91 -3.95
N ALA A 70 5.14 -27.66 -3.74
CA ALA A 70 4.86 -26.70 -4.79
C ALA A 70 6.17 -26.00 -5.21
N ARG A 71 6.50 -26.04 -6.51
CA ARG A 71 7.66 -25.40 -7.13
C ARG A 71 7.23 -24.52 -8.28
N GLN A 72 7.78 -23.33 -8.40
CA GLN A 72 7.50 -22.45 -9.55
C GLN A 72 8.32 -22.87 -10.77
N THR A 73 7.71 -22.96 -11.95
CA THR A 73 8.38 -23.35 -13.20
C THR A 73 8.40 -22.18 -14.18
N GLY A 74 9.56 -21.54 -14.40
CA GLY A 74 9.73 -20.40 -15.32
C GLY A 74 11.19 -19.90 -15.45
N GLY A 75 11.58 -19.43 -16.64
CA GLY A 75 12.96 -19.15 -17.06
C GLY A 75 13.59 -17.85 -16.56
N VAL A 76 13.66 -17.65 -15.24
CA VAL A 76 14.61 -16.73 -14.63
C VAL A 76 15.69 -17.56 -13.97
N ALA A 77 16.95 -17.16 -14.14
CA ALA A 77 18.13 -17.85 -13.64
C ALA A 77 17.92 -18.42 -12.23
N VAL A 78 18.29 -19.69 -12.10
CA VAL A 78 18.23 -20.53 -10.91
C VAL A 78 18.63 -19.76 -9.64
N THR A 79 17.62 -19.35 -8.87
CA THR A 79 17.72 -19.21 -7.42
C THR A 79 16.66 -20.11 -6.81
N GLU A 80 17.10 -21.15 -6.11
CA GLU A 80 16.36 -22.30 -5.56
C GLU A 80 15.19 -22.00 -4.57
N TYR A 81 14.74 -20.76 -4.42
CA TYR A 81 13.99 -20.35 -3.23
C TYR A 81 12.56 -19.86 -3.50
N SER A 82 11.67 -20.79 -3.85
CA SER A 82 10.23 -20.67 -3.54
C SER A 82 9.54 -22.04 -3.50
N THR A 83 10.11 -22.99 -2.76
CA THR A 83 9.46 -24.30 -2.55
C THR A 83 8.55 -24.25 -1.33
N LEU A 84 7.25 -24.49 -1.51
CA LEU A 84 6.29 -24.63 -0.40
C LEU A 84 5.97 -26.10 -0.18
N THR A 85 6.15 -26.62 1.03
CA THR A 85 5.77 -27.99 1.38
C THR A 85 4.39 -28.01 2.03
N LEU A 86 3.49 -28.80 1.47
CA LEU A 86 2.11 -29.02 1.90
C LEU A 86 2.01 -30.38 2.60
N GLY A 87 1.41 -30.41 3.78
CA GLY A 87 1.15 -31.60 4.58
C GLY A 87 -0.33 -31.92 4.78
N PRO A 88 -0.67 -32.95 5.57
CA PRO A 88 -2.05 -33.42 5.74
C PRO A 88 -3.03 -32.32 6.15
N GLY A 89 -4.14 -32.23 5.41
CA GLY A 89 -5.19 -31.22 5.57
C GLY A 89 -5.01 -29.97 4.70
N GLU A 90 -3.84 -29.77 4.09
CA GLU A 90 -3.59 -28.60 3.23
C GLU A 90 -4.04 -28.85 1.79
N GLY A 91 -4.61 -27.81 1.17
CA GLY A 91 -5.26 -27.90 -0.13
C GLY A 91 -4.60 -27.10 -1.25
N PHE A 92 -4.62 -27.63 -2.47
CA PHE A 92 -4.02 -27.02 -3.66
C PHE A 92 -4.71 -27.48 -4.96
N PRO A 93 -4.58 -26.76 -6.09
CA PRO A 93 -4.21 -25.35 -6.21
C PRO A 93 -5.45 -24.43 -6.08
N ILE A 94 -5.70 -23.91 -4.87
CA ILE A 94 -6.86 -23.04 -4.56
C ILE A 94 -6.99 -21.88 -5.56
N GLY A 95 -5.88 -21.19 -5.82
CA GLY A 95 -5.87 -20.00 -6.69
C GLY A 95 -6.04 -20.29 -8.19
N ALA A 96 -5.61 -21.47 -8.67
CA ALA A 96 -5.75 -21.84 -10.08
C ALA A 96 -7.19 -22.28 -10.40
N ILE A 97 -7.80 -23.04 -9.49
CA ILE A 97 -9.18 -23.53 -9.63
C ILE A 97 -10.20 -22.41 -9.47
N SER A 98 -10.01 -21.54 -8.47
CA SER A 98 -10.89 -20.39 -8.26
C SER A 98 -10.86 -19.41 -9.44
N ALA A 99 -9.79 -19.42 -10.26
CA ALA A 99 -9.62 -18.55 -11.41
C ALA A 99 -9.82 -19.26 -12.77
N GLY A 100 -10.07 -20.57 -12.80
CA GLY A 100 -10.25 -21.34 -14.04
C GLY A 100 -9.05 -21.28 -15.01
N ARG A 101 -7.82 -21.20 -14.49
CA ARG A 101 -6.59 -21.06 -15.30
C ARG A 101 -5.52 -22.08 -14.90
N PRO A 102 -4.48 -22.29 -15.72
CA PRO A 102 -3.38 -23.19 -15.36
C PRO A 102 -2.69 -22.81 -14.05
N SER A 103 -2.22 -23.83 -13.34
CA SER A 103 -1.37 -23.61 -12.16
C SER A 103 -0.06 -22.96 -12.58
N THR A 104 0.47 -22.09 -11.74
CA THR A 104 1.82 -21.51 -11.90
C THR A 104 2.91 -22.29 -11.18
N ASN A 105 2.49 -23.14 -10.24
CA ASN A 105 3.36 -24.07 -9.54
C ASN A 105 3.18 -25.47 -10.13
N GLY A 106 4.28 -26.19 -10.27
CA GLY A 106 4.29 -27.65 -10.30
C GLY A 106 4.18 -28.20 -8.89
N TYR A 107 3.36 -29.20 -8.68
CA TYR A 107 3.17 -29.90 -7.41
C TYR A 107 3.72 -31.30 -7.56
N LEU A 108 4.71 -31.64 -6.73
CA LEU A 108 5.37 -32.93 -6.74
C LEU A 108 5.17 -33.64 -5.41
N ALA A 109 4.93 -34.94 -5.42
CA ALA A 109 4.96 -35.76 -4.22
C ALA A 109 6.41 -35.86 -3.72
N VAL A 110 6.69 -35.45 -2.49
CA VAL A 110 8.04 -35.57 -1.88
C VAL A 110 8.29 -36.98 -1.37
N GLU A 111 7.22 -37.60 -0.88
CA GLU A 111 7.15 -38.98 -0.40
C GLU A 111 5.85 -39.60 -0.92
N ASP A 112 5.67 -40.90 -0.74
CA ASP A 112 4.42 -41.60 -1.05
C ASP A 112 3.22 -40.88 -0.42
N SER A 113 2.40 -40.26 -1.27
CA SER A 113 1.37 -39.31 -0.86
C SER A 113 -0.01 -39.73 -1.35
N TYR A 114 -0.99 -39.65 -0.45
CA TYR A 114 -2.40 -39.81 -0.76
C TYR A 114 -3.05 -38.44 -0.74
N CYS A 115 -3.70 -38.05 -1.83
CA CYS A 115 -4.47 -36.82 -1.90
C CYS A 115 -5.95 -37.13 -2.15
N PHE A 116 -6.84 -36.41 -1.48
CA PHE A 116 -8.22 -36.34 -1.91
C PHE A 116 -8.32 -35.43 -3.15
N GLN A 117 -9.16 -35.81 -4.10
CA GLN A 117 -9.47 -35.06 -5.30
C GLN A 117 -10.94 -34.68 -5.28
N LEU A 118 -11.22 -33.40 -5.43
CA LEU A 118 -12.54 -32.82 -5.63
C LEU A 118 -12.59 -32.21 -7.03
N PRO A 119 -13.56 -32.56 -7.90
CA PRO A 119 -13.70 -31.92 -9.20
C PRO A 119 -13.77 -30.38 -9.09
N ALA A 120 -13.15 -29.66 -10.03
CA ALA A 120 -13.11 -28.20 -10.01
C ALA A 120 -14.50 -27.55 -9.95
N ALA A 121 -15.49 -28.13 -10.64
CA ALA A 121 -16.89 -27.68 -10.57
C ALA A 121 -17.49 -27.84 -9.17
N ASP A 122 -17.18 -28.92 -8.47
CA ASP A 122 -17.64 -29.18 -7.11
C ASP A 122 -16.91 -28.31 -6.08
N PHE A 123 -15.65 -27.95 -6.33
CA PHE A 123 -14.94 -26.94 -5.53
C PHE A 123 -15.64 -25.58 -5.58
N LEU A 124 -16.02 -25.12 -6.78
CA LEU A 124 -16.77 -23.86 -6.93
C LEU A 124 -18.12 -23.95 -6.23
N LYS A 125 -18.81 -25.09 -6.35
CA LYS A 125 -20.07 -25.31 -5.64
C LYS A 125 -19.89 -25.33 -4.13
N LEU A 126 -18.79 -25.88 -3.63
CA LEU A 126 -18.46 -25.91 -2.20
C LEU A 126 -18.23 -24.50 -1.64
N GLN A 127 -17.64 -23.59 -2.42
CA GLN A 127 -17.52 -22.18 -2.04
C GLN A 127 -18.89 -21.49 -1.94
N GLU A 128 -19.86 -21.83 -2.78
CA GLU A 128 -21.22 -21.30 -2.66
C GLU A 128 -21.96 -21.85 -1.44
N LEU A 129 -21.73 -23.13 -1.12
CA LEU A 129 -22.43 -23.83 -0.04
C LEU A 129 -21.88 -23.53 1.35
N SER A 130 -20.60 -23.13 1.46
CA SER A 130 -19.94 -22.86 2.74
C SER A 130 -19.27 -21.49 2.77
N PRO A 131 -19.89 -20.50 3.45
CA PRO A 131 -19.26 -19.21 3.72
C PRO A 131 -17.91 -19.33 4.43
N SER A 132 -17.76 -20.30 5.35
CA SER A 132 -16.49 -20.58 6.04
C SER A 132 -15.38 -21.02 5.08
N PHE A 133 -15.70 -21.90 4.12
CA PHE A 133 -14.77 -22.35 3.08
C PHE A 133 -14.43 -21.22 2.09
N GLN A 134 -15.43 -20.43 1.68
CA GLN A 134 -15.24 -19.26 0.83
C GLN A 134 -14.33 -18.22 1.50
N LEU A 135 -14.56 -17.93 2.78
CA LEU A 135 -13.75 -17.01 3.57
C LEU A 135 -12.33 -17.54 3.72
N PHE A 136 -12.13 -18.83 3.93
CA PHE A 136 -10.80 -19.44 3.95
C PHE A 136 -10.08 -19.28 2.61
N CYS A 137 -10.75 -19.57 1.48
CA CYS A 137 -10.14 -19.38 0.17
C CYS A 137 -9.72 -17.92 -0.04
N THR A 138 -10.57 -16.98 0.39
CA THR A 138 -10.30 -15.53 0.33
C THR A 138 -9.16 -15.11 1.27
N ARG A 139 -9.11 -15.65 2.49
CA ARG A 139 -8.06 -15.37 3.50
C ARG A 139 -6.74 -16.05 3.19
N TYR A 140 -6.73 -17.23 2.57
CA TYR A 140 -5.53 -17.88 2.07
C TYR A 140 -4.86 -16.99 1.03
N ILE A 141 -5.67 -16.44 0.10
CA ILE A 141 -5.22 -15.41 -0.84
C ILE A 141 -4.72 -14.15 -0.11
N ALA A 142 -5.38 -13.73 0.98
CA ALA A 142 -4.94 -12.61 1.80
C ALA A 142 -3.64 -12.89 2.59
N SER A 143 -3.41 -14.13 3.05
CA SER A 143 -2.19 -14.51 3.78
C SER A 143 -0.96 -14.53 2.88
N LEU A 144 -1.15 -14.85 1.59
CA LEU A 144 -0.15 -14.66 0.55
C LEU A 144 0.19 -13.15 0.34
N LEU A 145 -0.70 -12.20 0.70
CA LEU A 145 -0.40 -10.75 0.73
C LEU A 145 0.63 -10.40 1.82
N ASN A 146 0.57 -11.05 2.97
CA ASN A 146 1.52 -10.82 4.07
C ASN A 146 2.87 -11.46 3.77
N GLN A 147 2.87 -12.67 3.20
CA GLN A 147 4.09 -13.38 2.81
C GLN A 147 4.84 -12.64 1.69
N SER A 148 4.12 -11.93 0.83
CA SER A 148 4.68 -11.01 -0.17
C SER A 148 5.35 -9.78 0.43
N ARG A 149 4.79 -9.19 1.49
CA ARG A 149 5.45 -8.08 2.18
C ARG A 149 6.80 -8.50 2.75
N GLU A 150 6.89 -9.71 3.29
CA GLU A 150 8.15 -10.30 3.79
C GLU A 150 9.12 -10.66 2.65
N GLN A 151 8.64 -11.21 1.53
CA GLN A 151 9.49 -11.53 0.37
C GLN A 151 10.00 -10.28 -0.39
N LEU A 152 9.19 -9.23 -0.47
CA LEU A 152 9.58 -7.93 -1.02
C LEU A 152 10.67 -7.27 -0.13
N GLN A 153 10.60 -7.45 1.18
CA GLN A 153 11.64 -7.00 2.11
C GLN A 153 13.01 -7.61 1.78
N VAL A 154 13.03 -8.87 1.32
CA VAL A 154 14.25 -9.58 0.92
C VAL A 154 14.77 -9.14 -0.46
N GLN A 155 13.91 -8.96 -1.47
CA GLN A 155 14.36 -8.55 -2.82
C GLN A 155 14.85 -7.08 -2.88
N PHE A 156 14.28 -6.18 -2.09
CA PHE A 156 14.71 -4.78 -2.10
C PHE A 156 15.91 -4.49 -1.21
N SER A 157 16.19 -5.33 -0.21
CA SER A 157 17.39 -5.23 0.62
C SER A 157 18.70 -5.24 -0.19
N GLN A 158 18.68 -5.85 -1.38
CA GLN A 158 19.84 -5.92 -2.27
C GLN A 158 20.09 -4.64 -3.08
N ARG A 159 19.08 -3.78 -3.31
CA ARG A 159 19.24 -2.52 -4.08
C ARG A 159 19.26 -1.26 -3.22
N ALA A 160 18.64 -1.29 -2.03
CA ALA A 160 18.74 -0.21 -1.05
C ALA A 160 20.16 -0.06 -0.44
N ALA A 161 21.03 -1.06 -0.65
CA ALA A 161 22.40 -1.10 -0.17
C ALA A 161 23.35 -0.09 -0.87
N GLU A 162 22.96 0.49 -2.00
CA GLU A 162 23.87 1.27 -2.84
C GLU A 162 23.91 2.78 -2.54
N GLN A 163 23.08 3.33 -1.65
CA GLN A 163 23.04 4.78 -1.42
C GLN A 163 23.33 5.22 0.03
N GLN A 164 24.56 5.71 0.23
CA GLN A 164 25.17 6.64 1.22
C GLN A 164 24.73 6.69 2.71
N THR A 165 23.61 6.10 3.11
CA THR A 165 23.13 6.08 4.50
C THR A 165 23.57 4.80 5.22
N MET A 166 23.72 3.70 4.45
CA MET A 166 24.10 2.38 4.93
C MET A 166 25.63 2.20 5.14
N THR A 167 26.44 3.16 4.72
CA THR A 167 27.90 3.19 4.98
C THR A 167 28.27 3.88 6.30
N THR A 168 27.30 4.42 7.05
CA THR A 168 27.54 5.08 8.34
C THR A 168 28.13 4.08 9.36
N PRO A 169 29.27 4.38 10.01
CA PRO A 169 29.82 3.53 11.06
C PRO A 169 28.87 3.41 12.26
N LEU A 170 28.78 2.22 12.87
CA LEU A 170 27.91 1.97 14.02
C LEU A 170 28.23 2.88 15.22
N SER A 171 29.49 3.27 15.39
CA SER A 171 29.92 4.27 16.38
C SER A 171 29.18 5.61 16.26
N GLY A 172 28.79 6.01 15.05
CA GLY A 172 28.01 7.23 14.81
C GLY A 172 26.52 7.08 15.13
N LEU A 173 26.03 5.84 15.35
CA LEU A 173 24.63 5.53 15.62
C LEU A 173 24.34 5.27 17.11
N ILE A 174 25.38 5.00 17.90
CA ILE A 174 25.25 4.77 19.34
C ILE A 174 24.96 6.13 20.02
N SER A 175 23.69 6.34 20.39
CA SER A 175 23.25 7.58 21.05
C SER A 175 23.24 7.51 22.57
N LYS A 176 23.31 6.30 23.15
CA LYS A 176 23.25 6.05 24.60
C LYS A 176 24.19 4.92 25.01
N SER A 177 24.68 4.99 26.24
CA SER A 177 25.42 3.88 26.84
C SER A 177 24.54 2.63 26.95
N PRO A 178 25.08 1.43 26.69
CA PRO A 178 24.33 0.19 26.70
C PRO A 178 23.85 -0.12 28.13
N VAL A 179 22.60 -0.56 28.25
CA VAL A 179 22.08 -1.08 29.52
C VAL A 179 22.52 -2.54 29.62
N ALA A 180 23.49 -2.80 30.50
CA ALA A 180 24.07 -4.12 30.71
C ALA A 180 23.88 -4.60 32.15
N VAL A 181 23.78 -5.92 32.33
CA VAL A 181 23.73 -6.59 33.64
C VAL A 181 24.71 -7.75 33.70
N ALA A 182 25.09 -8.16 34.92
CA ALA A 182 25.94 -9.32 35.15
C ALA A 182 25.18 -10.64 34.89
N PRO A 183 25.83 -11.71 34.40
CA PRO A 183 25.19 -13.00 34.12
C PRO A 183 24.59 -13.66 35.36
N GLY A 184 25.17 -13.42 36.54
CA GLY A 184 24.69 -13.93 37.83
C GLY A 184 23.48 -13.18 38.40
N LEU A 185 23.05 -12.06 37.80
CA LEU A 185 21.94 -11.27 38.32
C LEU A 185 20.63 -12.05 38.24
N ALA A 186 19.83 -12.03 39.31
CA ALA A 186 18.51 -12.66 39.31
C ALA A 186 17.65 -12.12 38.16
N THR A 187 16.98 -13.03 37.45
CA THR A 187 16.18 -12.70 36.25
C THR A 187 15.12 -11.64 36.56
N ARG A 188 14.50 -11.67 37.75
CA ARG A 188 13.59 -10.62 38.24
C ARG A 188 14.23 -9.22 38.16
N ALA A 189 15.39 -9.05 38.77
CA ALA A 189 16.07 -7.76 38.84
C ALA A 189 16.53 -7.28 37.46
N ALA A 190 16.91 -8.21 36.57
CA ALA A 190 17.26 -7.88 35.20
C ALA A 190 16.04 -7.39 34.38
N LEU A 191 14.86 -8.00 34.56
CA LEU A 191 13.61 -7.55 33.94
C LEU A 191 13.15 -6.20 34.49
N GLU A 192 13.25 -5.99 35.80
CA GLU A 192 12.98 -4.68 36.43
C GLU A 192 13.88 -3.61 35.83
N ARG A 193 15.18 -3.91 35.65
CA ARG A 193 16.12 -2.99 35.01
C ARG A 193 15.78 -2.68 33.56
N MET A 194 15.31 -3.68 32.80
CA MET A 194 14.85 -3.51 31.43
C MET A 194 13.65 -2.53 31.36
N VAL A 195 12.71 -2.66 32.31
CA VAL A 195 11.54 -1.77 32.41
C VAL A 195 11.94 -0.36 32.84
N GLU A 196 12.74 -0.22 33.90
CA GLU A 196 13.22 1.08 34.41
C GLU A 196 13.96 1.89 33.35
N ALA A 197 14.82 1.22 32.57
CA ALA A 197 15.59 1.88 31.51
C ALA A 197 14.76 2.10 30.23
N GLY A 198 13.54 1.56 30.14
CA GLY A 198 12.67 1.68 28.96
C GLY A 198 13.26 1.03 27.71
N VAL A 199 14.07 -0.03 27.86
CA VAL A 199 14.78 -0.69 26.74
C VAL A 199 14.10 -2.01 26.36
N GLY A 200 14.13 -2.35 25.07
CA GLY A 200 13.58 -3.61 24.56
C GLY A 200 14.57 -4.80 24.56
N CYS A 201 15.82 -4.52 24.91
CA CYS A 201 16.96 -5.44 24.84
C CYS A 201 17.91 -5.12 26.00
N LEU A 202 18.35 -6.16 26.70
CA LEU A 202 19.30 -6.07 27.80
C LEU A 202 20.54 -6.88 27.43
N ALA A 203 21.69 -6.22 27.43
CA ALA A 203 22.96 -6.92 27.26
C ALA A 203 23.36 -7.60 28.57
N VAL A 204 23.93 -8.80 28.47
CA VAL A 204 24.54 -9.49 29.60
C VAL A 204 26.04 -9.45 29.38
N ALA A 205 26.78 -8.84 30.30
CA ALA A 205 28.22 -8.66 30.19
C ALA A 205 28.95 -9.26 31.41
N GLY A 206 30.11 -9.85 31.17
CA GLY A 206 31.00 -10.33 32.23
C GLY A 206 31.68 -9.18 32.98
N ASP A 207 32.40 -9.51 34.05
CA ASP A 207 33.15 -8.53 34.85
C ASP A 207 34.26 -7.83 34.05
N ASP A 208 34.69 -8.43 32.94
CA ASP A 208 35.63 -7.87 31.96
C ASP A 208 34.98 -6.90 30.97
N GLY A 209 33.67 -6.65 31.08
CA GLY A 209 32.92 -5.76 30.19
C GLY A 209 32.59 -6.37 28.82
N LYS A 210 32.90 -7.65 28.60
CA LYS A 210 32.61 -8.34 27.34
C LYS A 210 31.18 -8.88 27.34
N PRO A 211 30.44 -8.74 26.24
CA PRO A 211 29.08 -9.27 26.16
C PRO A 211 29.10 -10.80 26.08
N VAL A 212 28.44 -11.45 27.04
CA VAL A 212 28.31 -12.91 27.13
C VAL A 212 26.91 -13.41 26.75
N GLY A 213 25.94 -12.51 26.66
CA GLY A 213 24.61 -12.85 26.14
C GLY A 213 23.68 -11.65 26.01
N VAL A 214 22.46 -11.92 25.58
CA VAL A 214 21.41 -10.91 25.39
C VAL A 214 20.04 -11.47 25.75
N LEU A 215 19.18 -10.65 26.35
CA LEU A 215 17.77 -10.98 26.57
C LEU A 215 16.89 -9.88 25.98
N THR A 216 15.96 -10.27 25.09
CA THR A 216 15.02 -9.33 24.46
C THR A 216 13.60 -9.50 25.00
N GLN A 217 12.75 -8.49 24.82
CA GLN A 217 11.33 -8.60 25.19
C GLN A 217 10.61 -9.78 24.52
N SER A 218 10.99 -10.12 23.28
CA SER A 218 10.44 -11.28 22.56
C SER A 218 10.80 -12.62 23.18
N ASP A 219 11.90 -12.70 23.93
CA ASP A 219 12.32 -13.91 24.63
C ASP A 219 11.51 -14.15 25.91
N ILE A 220 11.04 -13.07 26.57
CA ILE A 220 10.35 -13.13 27.86
C ILE A 220 9.15 -14.08 27.80
N LEU A 221 8.28 -13.93 26.79
CA LEU A 221 7.09 -14.77 26.68
C LEU A 221 7.46 -16.25 26.53
N LYS A 222 8.43 -16.56 25.67
CA LYS A 222 8.79 -17.93 25.29
C LYS A 222 9.65 -18.65 26.32
N ARG A 223 10.56 -17.93 27.00
CA ARG A 223 11.59 -18.51 27.87
C ARG A 223 11.28 -18.35 29.35
N ILE A 224 10.47 -17.36 29.70
CA ILE A 224 10.18 -17.01 31.10
C ILE A 224 8.73 -17.29 31.45
N VAL A 225 7.79 -16.66 30.73
CA VAL A 225 6.36 -16.69 31.08
C VAL A 225 5.73 -18.06 30.79
N LEU A 226 5.79 -18.54 29.55
CA LEU A 226 5.17 -19.81 29.17
C LEU A 226 5.76 -21.02 29.91
N PRO A 227 7.09 -21.11 30.14
CA PRO A 227 7.67 -22.21 30.91
C PRO A 227 7.49 -22.10 32.43
N GLY A 228 7.01 -20.96 32.94
CA GLY A 228 6.94 -20.71 34.39
C GLY A 228 8.32 -20.64 35.05
N PHE A 229 9.28 -19.97 34.41
CA PHE A 229 10.66 -19.89 34.89
C PHE A 229 10.76 -19.20 36.27
N ASP A 230 11.54 -19.77 37.18
CA ASP A 230 11.81 -19.19 38.49
C ASP A 230 12.67 -17.93 38.36
N LEU A 231 12.05 -16.78 38.59
CA LEU A 231 12.68 -15.47 38.44
C LEU A 231 13.81 -15.18 39.44
N THR A 232 14.00 -16.02 40.47
CA THR A 232 15.15 -15.91 41.39
C THR A 232 16.45 -16.45 40.78
N ARG A 233 16.35 -17.27 39.74
CA ARG A 233 17.51 -17.83 39.03
C ARG A 233 18.24 -16.78 38.17
N PRO A 234 19.54 -16.99 37.89
CA PRO A 234 20.35 -16.06 37.10
C PRO A 234 19.81 -15.82 35.69
N ILE A 235 19.99 -14.60 35.17
CA ILE A 235 19.63 -14.25 33.79
C ILE A 235 20.42 -15.07 32.76
N ALA A 236 21.60 -15.56 33.12
CA ALA A 236 22.39 -16.44 32.26
C ALA A 236 21.63 -17.71 31.82
N ASP A 237 20.64 -18.16 32.58
CA ASP A 237 19.84 -19.34 32.26
C ASP A 237 18.80 -19.11 31.16
N VAL A 238 18.48 -17.84 30.84
CA VAL A 238 17.42 -17.47 29.89
C VAL A 238 17.90 -16.57 28.75
N MET A 239 19.12 -16.03 28.83
CA MET A 239 19.73 -15.23 27.77
C MET A 239 20.06 -16.06 26.53
N THR A 240 20.15 -15.41 25.37
CA THR A 240 20.80 -15.97 24.19
C THR A 240 22.31 -15.81 24.33
N ALA A 241 23.05 -16.91 24.20
CA ALA A 241 24.51 -16.93 24.21
C ALA A 241 25.05 -17.88 23.11
N PRO A 242 26.10 -17.50 22.36
CA PRO A 242 26.76 -16.18 22.36
C PRO A 242 25.88 -15.10 21.71
N PRO A 243 26.03 -13.81 22.07
CA PRO A 243 25.30 -12.74 21.41
C PRO A 243 25.93 -12.39 20.05
N HIS A 244 25.11 -11.93 19.11
CA HIS A 244 25.60 -11.36 17.86
C HIS A 244 26.24 -9.99 18.12
N THR A 245 27.49 -9.84 17.69
CA THR A 245 28.29 -8.64 17.93
C THR A 245 28.90 -8.11 16.63
N LEU A 246 29.04 -6.79 16.53
CA LEU A 246 29.79 -6.13 15.46
C LEU A 246 30.75 -5.09 16.04
N LYS A 247 31.85 -4.83 15.33
CA LYS A 247 32.81 -3.79 15.71
C LYS A 247 32.21 -2.40 15.50
N ALA A 248 32.63 -1.43 16.31
CA ALA A 248 32.12 -0.05 16.26
C ALA A 248 32.41 0.70 14.93
N ASN A 249 33.35 0.21 14.13
CA ASN A 249 33.65 0.73 12.79
C ASN A 249 32.91 -0.01 11.66
N ALA A 250 32.18 -1.09 11.97
CA ALA A 250 31.29 -1.73 11.01
C ALA A 250 30.21 -0.73 10.56
N SER A 251 29.62 -0.97 9.40
CA SER A 251 28.63 -0.09 8.81
C SER A 251 27.20 -0.44 9.25
N ALA A 252 26.27 0.50 9.07
CA ALA A 252 24.84 0.25 9.23
C ALA A 252 24.34 -0.88 8.31
N TYR A 253 24.95 -1.04 7.12
CA TYR A 253 24.73 -2.18 6.23
C TYR A 253 25.10 -3.50 6.90
N ASP A 254 26.30 -3.58 7.50
CA ASP A 254 26.78 -4.79 8.17
C ASP A 254 25.83 -5.18 9.31
N ALA A 255 25.33 -4.20 10.07
CA ALA A 255 24.32 -4.46 11.10
C ALA A 255 22.98 -4.94 10.53
N ALA A 256 22.48 -4.33 9.46
CA ALA A 256 21.25 -4.77 8.80
C ALA A 256 21.38 -6.20 8.24
N LEU A 257 22.53 -6.51 7.64
CA LEU A 257 22.84 -7.82 7.08
C LEU A 257 22.94 -8.88 8.19
N GLU A 258 23.64 -8.59 9.29
CA GLU A 258 23.75 -9.49 10.44
C GLU A 258 22.37 -9.77 11.07
N MET A 259 21.53 -8.73 11.21
CA MET A 259 20.15 -8.86 11.69
C MET A 259 19.31 -9.77 10.80
N ALA A 260 19.35 -9.56 9.48
CA ALA A 260 18.60 -10.36 8.51
C ALA A 260 19.10 -11.81 8.45
N THR A 261 20.41 -12.01 8.46
CA THR A 261 21.06 -13.33 8.36
C THR A 261 20.71 -14.22 9.56
N HIS A 262 20.65 -13.64 10.75
CA HIS A 262 20.44 -14.39 11.99
C HIS A 262 19.03 -14.25 12.57
N GLY A 263 18.13 -13.52 11.91
CA GLY A 263 16.77 -13.28 12.37
C GLY A 263 16.69 -12.54 13.70
N VAL A 264 17.70 -11.71 14.01
CA VAL A 264 17.80 -10.93 15.24
C VAL A 264 17.48 -9.46 14.97
N ARG A 265 16.93 -8.77 15.97
CA ARG A 265 16.53 -7.34 15.84
C ARG A 265 17.47 -6.36 16.55
N HIS A 266 18.48 -6.89 17.23
CA HIS A 266 19.44 -6.11 18.01
C HIS A 266 20.83 -6.70 17.81
N ILE A 267 21.82 -5.82 17.61
CA ILE A 267 23.23 -6.16 17.53
C ILE A 267 23.97 -5.44 18.65
N LEU A 268 24.82 -6.17 19.37
CA LEU A 268 25.71 -5.59 20.36
C LEU A 268 26.95 -5.02 19.65
N VAL A 269 27.29 -3.77 19.93
CA VAL A 269 28.44 -3.11 19.32
C VAL A 269 29.60 -3.14 20.30
N VAL A 270 30.77 -3.61 19.85
CA VAL A 270 31.98 -3.75 20.67
C VAL A 270 33.17 -2.97 20.09
N ASP A 271 34.16 -2.64 20.93
CA ASP A 271 35.42 -2.03 20.50
C ASP A 271 36.43 -3.06 19.97
N ALA A 272 37.68 -2.63 19.78
CA ALA A 272 38.76 -3.49 19.31
C ALA A 272 39.05 -4.62 20.32
N GLU A 273 38.89 -4.36 21.61
CA GLU A 273 39.11 -5.25 22.74
C GLU A 273 37.90 -6.14 23.11
N ASP A 274 36.83 -6.11 22.30
CA ASP A 274 35.55 -6.83 22.50
C ASP A 274 34.71 -6.34 23.69
N THR A 275 34.98 -5.14 24.18
CA THR A 275 34.20 -4.51 25.26
C THR A 275 32.91 -3.91 24.70
N LEU A 276 31.78 -4.13 25.37
CA LEU A 276 30.48 -3.61 24.95
C LEU A 276 30.47 -2.06 24.96
N LYS A 277 30.14 -1.46 23.82
CA LYS A 277 29.99 -0.01 23.62
C LYS A 277 28.58 0.47 23.38
N GLY A 278 27.71 -0.38 22.87
CA GLY A 278 26.34 0.02 22.55
C GLY A 278 25.47 -1.15 22.10
N VAL A 279 24.20 -0.86 21.89
CA VAL A 279 23.23 -1.76 21.27
C VAL A 279 22.58 -0.99 20.13
N ILE A 280 22.58 -1.56 18.93
CA ILE A 280 21.87 -1.03 17.77
C ILE A 280 20.67 -1.91 17.51
N SER A 281 19.48 -1.32 17.50
CA SER A 281 18.25 -2.00 17.11
C SER A 281 17.93 -1.76 15.64
N GLU A 282 17.10 -2.64 15.07
CA GLU A 282 16.51 -2.46 13.75
C GLU A 282 15.84 -1.08 13.59
N ARG A 283 15.22 -0.56 14.66
CA ARG A 283 14.59 0.78 14.67
C ARG A 283 15.60 1.92 14.55
N ASP A 284 16.81 1.76 15.08
CA ASP A 284 17.86 2.78 15.00
C ASP A 284 18.39 2.90 13.57
N LEU A 285 18.46 1.78 12.84
CA LEU A 285 18.77 1.76 11.41
C LEU A 285 17.69 2.48 10.59
N PHE A 286 16.41 2.31 10.93
CA PHE A 286 15.30 3.03 10.29
C PHE A 286 15.21 4.51 10.71
N ALA A 287 15.72 4.90 11.88
CA ALA A 287 15.72 6.28 12.34
C ALA A 287 16.57 7.21 11.45
N LEU A 288 17.56 6.67 10.74
CA LEU A 288 18.35 7.38 9.72
C LEU A 288 17.46 8.04 8.64
N GLN A 289 16.26 7.51 8.37
CA GLN A 289 15.33 8.08 7.40
C GLN A 289 14.52 9.27 7.94
N ARG A 290 14.32 9.34 9.27
CA ARG A 290 13.66 10.49 9.91
C ARG A 290 14.52 11.76 9.82
N ILE A 291 15.83 11.59 9.67
CA ILE A 291 16.78 12.69 9.46
C ILE A 291 16.58 13.27 8.05
N GLY A 292 16.45 12.43 7.01
CA GLY A 292 16.21 12.88 5.63
C GLY A 292 14.92 13.69 5.47
N LEU A 293 13.79 13.24 6.03
CA LEU A 293 12.52 13.99 5.97
C LEU A 293 12.63 15.38 6.63
N ARG A 294 13.20 15.45 7.84
CA ARG A 294 13.35 16.74 8.54
C ARG A 294 14.28 17.68 7.80
N GLN A 295 15.36 17.15 7.23
CA GLN A 295 16.32 17.92 6.46
C GLN A 295 15.70 18.47 5.17
N ILE A 296 14.93 17.66 4.43
CA ILE A 296 14.23 18.11 3.22
C ILE A 296 13.22 19.20 3.58
N ARG A 297 12.40 18.98 4.62
CA ARG A 297 11.41 20.00 5.03
C ARG A 297 12.08 21.29 5.47
N SER A 298 13.12 21.22 6.30
CA SER A 298 13.88 22.41 6.70
C SER A 298 14.57 23.10 5.52
N GLY A 299 15.06 22.32 4.55
CA GLY A 299 15.66 22.84 3.31
C GLY A 299 14.65 23.56 2.43
N ILE A 300 13.40 23.09 2.36
CA ILE A 300 12.30 23.79 1.70
C ILE A 300 11.97 25.09 2.42
N GLU A 301 11.71 25.03 3.73
CA GLU A 301 11.31 26.20 4.54
C GLU A 301 12.37 27.32 4.50
N SER A 302 13.66 26.96 4.47
CA SER A 302 14.78 27.93 4.42
C SER A 302 15.25 28.30 3.02
N ALA A 303 14.64 27.76 1.96
CA ALA A 303 15.05 28.03 0.59
C ALA A 303 14.93 29.51 0.25
N ALA A 304 16.01 30.14 -0.21
CA ALA A 304 16.05 31.55 -0.58
C ALA A 304 15.76 31.79 -2.07
N ASP A 305 15.78 30.73 -2.89
CA ASP A 305 15.61 30.80 -4.33
C ASP A 305 15.02 29.51 -4.91
N VAL A 306 14.61 29.58 -6.18
CA VAL A 306 14.02 28.46 -6.93
C VAL A 306 15.04 27.33 -7.14
N GLN A 307 16.34 27.63 -7.23
CA GLN A 307 17.38 26.60 -7.42
C GLN A 307 17.51 25.70 -6.19
N ALA A 308 17.34 26.24 -4.98
CA ALA A 308 17.25 25.47 -3.75
C ALA A 308 16.02 24.57 -3.74
N LEU A 309 14.88 25.05 -4.24
CA LEU A 309 13.65 24.26 -4.36
C LEU A 309 13.73 23.17 -5.43
N GLN A 310 14.46 23.40 -6.53
CA GLN A 310 14.79 22.35 -7.51
C GLN A 310 15.61 21.22 -6.91
N ARG A 311 16.55 21.52 -5.98
CA ARG A 311 17.28 20.50 -5.22
C ARG A 311 16.34 19.75 -4.29
N ALA A 312 15.52 20.46 -3.52
CA ALA A 312 14.55 19.84 -2.61
C ALA A 312 13.55 18.92 -3.34
N SER A 313 13.05 19.32 -4.52
CA SER A 313 12.18 18.48 -5.36
C SER A 313 12.84 17.15 -5.73
N ARG A 314 14.12 17.17 -6.12
CA ARG A 314 14.89 15.93 -6.40
C ARG A 314 15.06 15.08 -5.14
N ASP A 315 15.33 15.71 -4.00
CA ASP A 315 15.48 15.00 -2.72
C ASP A 315 14.16 14.34 -2.28
N ILE A 316 13.00 15.00 -2.49
CA ILE A 316 11.67 14.41 -2.25
C ILE A 316 11.49 13.12 -3.05
N ARG A 317 11.81 13.16 -4.35
CA ARG A 317 11.67 12.02 -5.25
C ARG A 317 12.59 10.87 -4.86
N GLN A 318 13.84 11.18 -4.53
CA GLN A 318 14.80 10.18 -4.06
C GLN A 318 14.33 9.52 -2.76
N LEU A 319 13.85 10.31 -1.80
CA LEU A 319 13.33 9.78 -0.54
C LEU A 319 12.09 8.91 -0.76
N ALA A 320 11.17 9.33 -1.62
CA ALA A 320 9.97 8.56 -1.94
C ALA A 320 10.31 7.20 -2.58
N LEU A 321 11.30 7.14 -3.48
CA LEU A 321 11.78 5.88 -4.06
C LEU A 321 12.49 5.00 -3.03
N ASN A 322 13.26 5.58 -2.12
CA ASN A 322 13.90 4.84 -1.04
C ASN A 322 12.85 4.22 -0.10
N LEU A 323 11.79 4.96 0.24
CA LEU A 323 10.67 4.46 1.03
C LEU A 323 9.89 3.36 0.29
N LEU A 324 9.67 3.55 -1.02
CA LEU A 324 9.03 2.54 -1.85
C LEU A 324 9.83 1.23 -1.89
N ALA A 325 11.15 1.32 -2.07
CA ALA A 325 12.04 0.16 -2.07
C ALA A 325 11.96 -0.58 -0.73
N GLN A 326 11.77 0.11 0.38
CA GLN A 326 11.64 -0.52 1.70
C GLN A 326 10.26 -1.13 1.98
N GLY A 327 9.36 -1.12 1.00
CA GLY A 327 8.04 -1.71 1.14
C GLY A 327 7.04 -0.86 1.91
N ILE A 328 7.30 0.45 2.07
CA ILE A 328 6.31 1.38 2.63
C ILE A 328 5.04 1.36 1.76
N GLY A 329 3.89 1.30 2.43
CA GLY A 329 2.59 1.26 1.77
C GLY A 329 2.31 2.53 0.95
N ALA A 330 1.55 2.38 -0.13
CA ALA A 330 1.23 3.49 -1.02
C ALA A 330 0.42 4.60 -0.34
N GLU A 331 -0.44 4.31 0.64
CA GLU A 331 -1.18 5.33 1.40
C GLU A 331 -0.22 6.29 2.10
N GLN A 332 0.75 5.75 2.84
CA GLN A 332 1.74 6.56 3.55
C GLN A 332 2.64 7.31 2.58
N LEU A 333 3.03 6.65 1.47
CA LEU A 333 3.90 7.23 0.47
C LEU A 333 3.26 8.40 -0.28
N THR A 334 1.99 8.28 -0.73
CA THR A 334 1.30 9.38 -1.41
C THR A 334 1.00 10.54 -0.48
N GLN A 335 0.65 10.28 0.78
CA GLN A 335 0.46 11.33 1.79
C GLN A 335 1.76 12.10 2.04
N PHE A 336 2.87 11.35 2.15
CA PHE A 336 4.19 11.91 2.35
C PHE A 336 4.64 12.78 1.17
N ILE A 337 4.54 12.26 -0.06
CA ILE A 337 4.86 13.01 -1.29
C ILE A 337 4.02 14.28 -1.35
N SER A 338 2.71 14.17 -1.16
CA SER A 338 1.80 15.32 -1.21
C SER A 338 2.16 16.38 -0.17
N ALA A 339 2.51 15.97 1.07
CA ALA A 339 2.85 16.92 2.13
C ALA A 339 4.15 17.69 1.86
N LEU A 340 5.15 17.06 1.22
CA LEU A 340 6.39 17.75 0.87
C LEU A 340 6.25 18.60 -0.38
N ASN A 341 5.51 18.13 -1.40
CA ASN A 341 5.18 18.93 -2.57
C ASN A 341 4.37 20.17 -2.18
N ASP A 342 3.36 20.03 -1.31
CA ASP A 342 2.62 21.15 -0.72
C ASP A 342 3.55 22.19 -0.07
N ALA A 343 4.52 21.74 0.74
CA ALA A 343 5.46 22.63 1.40
C ALA A 343 6.35 23.37 0.39
N LEU A 344 6.79 22.66 -0.65
CA LEU A 344 7.55 23.23 -1.75
C LEU A 344 6.72 24.28 -2.51
N THR A 345 5.47 23.97 -2.87
CA THR A 345 4.55 24.89 -3.55
C THR A 345 4.30 26.14 -2.71
N ARG A 346 4.06 26.00 -1.40
CA ARG A 346 3.92 27.16 -0.48
C ARG A 346 5.16 28.02 -0.50
N ARG A 347 6.36 27.42 -0.46
CA ARG A 347 7.60 28.19 -0.50
C ARG A 347 7.80 28.92 -1.84
N ILE A 348 7.44 28.30 -2.96
CA ILE A 348 7.46 28.97 -4.28
C ILE A 348 6.53 30.18 -4.26
N ILE A 349 5.32 30.03 -3.72
CA ILE A 349 4.35 31.13 -3.57
C ILE A 349 4.96 32.26 -2.74
N GLU A 350 5.56 31.96 -1.59
CA GLU A 350 6.22 32.95 -0.74
C GLU A 350 7.35 33.70 -1.45
N LEU A 351 8.24 32.98 -2.17
CA LEU A 351 9.33 33.62 -2.91
C LEU A 351 8.84 34.54 -4.04
N ASN A 352 7.68 34.23 -4.62
CA ASN A 352 7.07 35.08 -5.65
C ASN A 352 6.33 36.27 -5.05
N LEU A 353 5.77 36.17 -3.84
CA LEU A 353 5.15 37.31 -3.16
C LEU A 353 6.11 38.47 -2.94
N ASP A 354 7.40 38.21 -2.74
CA ASP A 354 8.42 39.27 -2.61
C ASP A 354 8.58 40.12 -3.90
N ARG A 355 8.12 39.61 -5.05
CA ARG A 355 8.23 40.25 -6.37
C ARG A 355 6.92 40.86 -6.87
N HIS A 356 5.81 40.54 -6.21
CA HIS A 356 4.46 40.89 -6.64
C HIS A 356 3.73 41.63 -5.52
N ASP A 357 3.21 42.82 -5.83
CA ASP A 357 2.34 43.50 -4.87
C ASP A 357 0.94 42.88 -4.88
N LEU A 358 0.60 42.14 -3.82
CA LEU A 358 -0.75 41.64 -3.52
C LEU A 358 -1.23 42.14 -2.15
N TYR A 359 -0.67 43.25 -1.64
CA TYR A 359 -1.02 43.77 -0.32
C TYR A 359 -2.52 44.13 -0.24
N GLY A 360 -3.17 43.69 0.84
CA GLY A 360 -4.60 43.95 1.08
C GLY A 360 -5.56 43.18 0.18
N VAL A 361 -5.06 42.21 -0.60
CA VAL A 361 -5.89 41.30 -1.41
C VAL A 361 -6.15 40.03 -0.62
N GLU A 362 -7.42 39.75 -0.31
CA GLU A 362 -7.82 38.47 0.27
C GLU A 362 -7.94 37.41 -0.84
N TYR A 363 -7.07 36.41 -0.82
CA TYR A 363 -7.06 35.34 -1.82
C TYR A 363 -6.63 34.00 -1.21
N ALA A 364 -6.92 32.92 -1.93
CA ALA A 364 -6.37 31.60 -1.66
C ALA A 364 -5.93 30.92 -2.96
N TRP A 365 -4.77 30.26 -2.89
CA TRP A 365 -4.27 29.34 -3.90
C TRP A 365 -4.91 27.97 -3.70
N LEU A 366 -5.65 27.52 -4.70
CA LEU A 366 -6.32 26.24 -4.74
C LEU A 366 -5.45 25.23 -5.50
N ALA A 367 -5.29 24.04 -4.93
CA ALA A 367 -4.91 22.84 -5.66
C ALA A 367 -6.15 22.06 -6.03
N PHE A 368 -6.16 21.46 -7.23
CA PHE A 368 -7.21 20.60 -7.73
C PHE A 368 -6.71 19.17 -7.94
N GLY A 369 -7.60 18.28 -8.38
CA GLY A 369 -7.20 16.95 -8.83
C GLY A 369 -6.46 16.15 -7.76
N SER A 370 -5.34 15.51 -8.14
CA SER A 370 -4.61 14.62 -7.22
C SER A 370 -3.94 15.36 -6.05
N GLU A 371 -3.52 16.60 -6.25
CA GLU A 371 -2.95 17.47 -5.21
C GLU A 371 -4.03 17.91 -4.20
N GLY A 372 -5.21 18.27 -4.71
CA GLY A 372 -6.37 18.57 -3.88
C GLY A 372 -6.88 17.38 -3.06
N ARG A 373 -6.62 16.14 -3.51
CA ARG A 373 -6.95 14.89 -2.80
C ARG A 373 -5.86 14.34 -1.87
N HIS A 374 -4.67 14.94 -1.82
CA HIS A 374 -3.48 14.38 -1.13
C HIS A 374 -3.03 13.01 -1.69
N GLU A 375 -3.10 12.86 -3.02
CA GLU A 375 -2.86 11.60 -3.72
C GLU A 375 -1.78 11.73 -4.82
N GLN A 376 -0.91 12.74 -4.71
CA GLN A 376 0.18 12.93 -5.66
C GLN A 376 1.12 11.72 -5.67
N THR A 377 1.60 11.41 -6.87
CA THR A 377 2.63 10.40 -7.12
C THR A 377 3.95 11.07 -7.51
N LEU A 378 5.00 10.29 -7.83
CA LEU A 378 6.28 10.85 -8.27
C LEU A 378 6.19 11.61 -9.60
N SER A 379 5.20 11.27 -10.42
CA SER A 379 4.85 11.96 -11.65
C SER A 379 3.50 12.65 -11.44
N THR A 380 3.52 13.97 -11.30
CA THR A 380 2.33 14.82 -11.17
C THR A 380 2.53 16.11 -11.96
N ASP A 381 1.48 16.56 -12.61
CA ASP A 381 1.33 17.88 -13.22
C ASP A 381 0.83 18.90 -12.19
N GLN A 382 0.75 20.16 -12.63
CA GLN A 382 0.18 21.26 -11.87
C GLN A 382 -1.32 21.41 -12.14
N ASP A 383 -2.15 21.23 -11.14
CA ASP A 383 -3.58 21.50 -11.21
C ASP A 383 -3.95 22.54 -10.15
N ASN A 384 -4.02 23.84 -10.50
CA ASN A 384 -4.22 24.91 -9.52
C ASN A 384 -5.06 26.10 -10.03
N GLY A 385 -5.49 26.95 -9.10
CA GLY A 385 -6.33 28.13 -9.34
C GLY A 385 -6.25 29.15 -8.20
N ILE A 386 -6.81 30.33 -8.42
CA ILE A 386 -6.93 31.40 -7.41
C ILE A 386 -8.41 31.69 -7.19
N ILE A 387 -8.79 31.74 -5.92
CA ILE A 387 -10.03 32.35 -5.45
C ILE A 387 -9.70 33.64 -4.70
N TYR A 388 -10.38 34.75 -5.00
CA TYR A 388 -10.14 36.03 -4.32
C TYR A 388 -11.43 36.79 -4.02
N VAL A 389 -11.33 37.75 -3.11
CA VAL A 389 -12.38 38.76 -2.87
C VAL A 389 -11.95 40.05 -3.55
N LEU A 390 -12.84 40.67 -4.32
CA LEU A 390 -12.60 41.99 -4.89
C LEU A 390 -12.75 43.03 -3.78
N PRO A 391 -11.67 43.70 -3.34
CA PRO A 391 -11.78 44.70 -2.30
C PRO A 391 -12.41 45.99 -2.84
N GLU A 392 -13.08 46.75 -1.98
CA GLU A 392 -13.80 47.98 -2.37
C GLU A 392 -12.90 49.04 -3.03
N TRP A 393 -11.60 49.02 -2.72
CA TRP A 393 -10.63 49.99 -3.24
C TRP A 393 -10.07 49.64 -4.63
N ALA A 394 -10.30 48.42 -5.14
CA ALA A 394 -9.68 47.94 -6.37
C ALA A 394 -10.69 47.75 -7.51
N ASP A 395 -10.26 48.11 -8.71
CA ASP A 395 -10.93 47.68 -9.93
C ASP A 395 -10.59 46.21 -10.24
N LYS A 396 -11.57 45.47 -10.74
CA LYS A 396 -11.48 44.02 -10.96
C LYS A 396 -10.41 43.65 -11.99
N GLU A 397 -10.43 44.27 -13.16
CA GLU A 397 -9.56 43.92 -14.28
C GLU A 397 -8.07 44.18 -13.96
N PRO A 398 -7.66 45.36 -13.45
CA PRO A 398 -6.28 45.58 -13.02
C PRO A 398 -5.83 44.64 -11.91
N LEU A 399 -6.68 44.35 -10.92
CA LEU A 399 -6.36 43.41 -9.85
C LEU A 399 -6.18 41.98 -10.40
N LYS A 400 -7.07 41.55 -11.29
CA LYS A 400 -6.98 40.23 -11.94
C LYS A 400 -5.69 40.12 -12.75
N LEU A 401 -5.26 41.18 -13.45
CA LEU A 401 -3.99 41.17 -14.17
C LEU A 401 -2.78 40.98 -13.24
N ARG A 402 -2.76 41.65 -12.08
CA ARG A 402 -1.71 41.46 -11.06
C ARG A 402 -1.66 40.02 -10.55
N LEU A 403 -2.83 39.45 -10.23
CA LEU A 403 -2.94 38.06 -9.79
C LEU A 403 -2.49 37.06 -10.86
N LEU A 404 -2.80 37.33 -12.13
CA LEU A 404 -2.38 36.49 -13.26
C LEU A 404 -0.87 36.56 -13.53
N GLU A 405 -0.25 37.73 -13.34
CA GLU A 405 1.19 37.90 -13.44
C GLU A 405 1.91 37.12 -12.34
N PHE A 406 1.46 37.28 -11.09
CA PHE A 406 1.92 36.50 -9.95
C PHE A 406 1.75 34.99 -10.18
N ALA A 407 0.57 34.55 -10.62
CA ALA A 407 0.29 33.14 -10.87
C ALA A 407 1.18 32.54 -11.96
N ARG A 408 1.46 33.31 -13.02
CA ARG A 408 2.35 32.88 -14.11
C ARG A 408 3.76 32.60 -13.59
N ASP A 409 4.30 33.48 -12.74
CA ASP A 409 5.64 33.26 -12.18
C ASP A 409 5.67 32.06 -11.24
N VAL A 410 4.65 31.88 -10.38
CA VAL A 410 4.51 30.68 -9.53
C VAL A 410 4.41 29.40 -10.39
N ASN A 411 3.59 29.38 -11.44
CA ASN A 411 3.45 28.23 -12.32
C ASN A 411 4.76 27.91 -13.07
N ASN A 412 5.52 28.93 -13.48
CA ASN A 412 6.83 28.75 -14.11
C ASN A 412 7.88 28.21 -13.13
N ASP A 413 7.89 28.68 -11.88
CA ASP A 413 8.81 28.19 -10.85
C ASP A 413 8.48 26.75 -10.42
N LEU A 414 7.18 26.39 -10.37
CA LEU A 414 6.74 25.01 -10.20
C LEU A 414 7.24 24.12 -11.36
N ALA A 415 7.14 24.60 -12.61
CA ALA A 415 7.67 23.91 -13.77
C ALA A 415 9.19 23.73 -13.70
N ALA A 416 9.91 24.76 -13.25
CA ALA A 416 11.34 24.68 -13.00
C ALA A 416 11.67 23.64 -11.91
N CYS A 417 10.82 23.47 -10.90
CA CYS A 417 10.95 22.45 -9.85
C CYS A 417 10.48 21.05 -10.26
N GLY A 418 10.13 20.85 -11.52
CA GLY A 418 9.78 19.54 -12.07
C GLY A 418 8.29 19.24 -12.11
N PHE A 419 7.41 20.17 -11.77
CA PHE A 419 5.96 20.01 -11.94
C PHE A 419 5.55 20.53 -13.33
N PRO A 420 5.43 19.71 -14.38
CA PRO A 420 5.17 20.21 -15.73
C PRO A 420 3.88 21.03 -15.81
N LEU A 421 3.87 22.01 -16.72
CA LEU A 421 2.66 22.76 -17.05
C LEU A 421 1.58 21.79 -17.53
N CYS A 422 0.36 21.96 -17.05
CA CYS A 422 -0.75 21.07 -17.38
C CYS A 422 -1.20 21.28 -18.83
N GLU A 423 -1.23 20.20 -19.62
CA GLU A 423 -1.69 20.22 -21.03
C GLU A 423 -3.15 20.73 -21.15
N GLY A 424 -3.97 20.48 -20.12
CA GLY A 424 -5.35 20.97 -20.04
C GLY A 424 -5.47 22.45 -19.61
N ASN A 425 -4.36 23.15 -19.43
CA ASN A 425 -4.30 24.54 -18.95
C ASN A 425 -5.04 24.77 -17.62
N ILE A 426 -4.96 23.78 -16.71
CA ILE A 426 -5.58 23.81 -15.38
C ILE A 426 -4.63 24.48 -14.38
N MET A 427 -4.33 25.75 -14.61
CA MET A 427 -3.34 26.50 -13.84
C MET A 427 -3.88 27.86 -13.44
N ALA A 428 -3.42 28.40 -12.32
CA ALA A 428 -3.83 29.69 -11.78
C ALA A 428 -3.53 30.87 -12.73
N SER A 429 -2.53 30.73 -13.61
CA SER A 429 -2.24 31.68 -14.68
C SER A 429 -3.30 31.72 -15.78
N ASN A 430 -4.27 30.80 -15.79
CA ASN A 430 -5.42 30.82 -16.68
C ASN A 430 -6.48 31.81 -16.13
N PRO A 431 -6.91 32.83 -16.90
CA PRO A 431 -7.95 33.76 -16.48
C PRO A 431 -9.27 33.11 -16.04
N ASP A 432 -9.59 31.93 -16.54
CA ASP A 432 -10.79 31.18 -16.17
C ASP A 432 -10.66 30.46 -14.82
N LEU A 433 -9.46 30.45 -14.23
CA LEU A 433 -9.14 29.81 -12.95
C LEU A 433 -8.58 30.81 -11.93
N CYS A 434 -8.49 32.10 -12.29
CA CYS A 434 -8.25 33.22 -11.37
C CYS A 434 -9.55 34.01 -11.24
N LEU A 435 -10.42 33.56 -10.33
CA LEU A 435 -11.81 34.02 -10.23
C LEU A 435 -12.13 34.53 -8.82
N THR A 436 -13.07 35.45 -8.75
CA THR A 436 -13.66 35.87 -7.47
C THR A 436 -14.43 34.73 -6.82
N PHE A 437 -14.73 34.85 -5.52
CA PHE A 437 -15.59 33.89 -4.81
C PHE A 437 -16.93 33.67 -5.52
N ASP A 438 -17.62 34.74 -5.91
CA ASP A 438 -18.93 34.65 -6.57
C ASP A 438 -18.84 34.03 -7.98
N GLU A 439 -17.76 34.27 -8.71
CA GLU A 439 -17.51 33.64 -10.03
C GLU A 439 -17.26 32.15 -9.90
N TRP A 440 -16.45 31.71 -8.92
CA TRP A 440 -16.28 30.28 -8.63
C TRP A 440 -17.61 29.61 -8.24
N ARG A 441 -18.38 30.28 -7.37
CA ARG A 441 -19.72 29.82 -6.97
C ARG A 441 -20.63 29.65 -8.18
N GLU A 442 -20.69 30.64 -9.06
CA GLU A 442 -21.54 30.56 -10.25
C GLU A 442 -21.05 29.50 -11.25
N LYS A 443 -19.73 29.39 -11.44
CA LYS A 443 -19.11 28.37 -12.30
C LYS A 443 -19.42 26.95 -11.83
N PHE A 444 -19.34 26.68 -10.52
CA PHE A 444 -19.74 25.39 -9.97
C PHE A 444 -21.25 25.18 -10.06
N GLY A 445 -22.03 26.25 -9.85
CA GLY A 445 -23.49 26.21 -9.91
C GLY A 445 -24.01 25.86 -11.30
N SER A 446 -23.41 26.41 -12.35
CA SER A 446 -23.79 26.10 -13.73
C SER A 446 -23.53 24.65 -14.08
N TRP A 447 -22.39 24.07 -13.66
CA TRP A 447 -22.10 22.64 -13.86
C TRP A 447 -23.09 21.71 -13.15
N ILE A 448 -23.60 22.14 -11.99
CA ILE A 448 -24.61 21.37 -11.24
C ILE A 448 -25.99 21.46 -11.89
N ARG A 449 -26.39 22.66 -12.35
CA ARG A 449 -27.68 22.89 -12.99
C ARG A 449 -27.77 22.25 -14.38
N GLU A 450 -26.68 22.30 -15.13
CA GLU A 450 -26.60 21.84 -16.52
C GLU A 450 -25.43 20.86 -16.71
N PRO A 451 -25.57 19.57 -16.31
CA PRO A 451 -24.49 18.59 -16.34
C PRO A 451 -24.24 17.99 -17.73
N HIS A 452 -23.86 18.81 -18.69
CA HIS A 452 -23.35 18.36 -19.98
C HIS A 452 -21.93 17.75 -19.84
N PRO A 453 -21.41 17.00 -20.82
CA PRO A 453 -20.16 16.25 -20.67
C PRO A 453 -18.96 17.07 -20.19
N GLU A 454 -18.79 18.30 -20.69
CA GLU A 454 -17.72 19.20 -20.26
C GLU A 454 -17.88 19.66 -18.81
N ALA A 455 -19.11 19.99 -18.39
CA ALA A 455 -19.41 20.32 -16.99
C ALA A 455 -19.11 19.16 -16.04
N LEU A 456 -19.39 17.91 -16.45
CA LEU A 456 -19.08 16.72 -15.66
C LEU A 456 -17.57 16.47 -15.56
N LEU A 457 -16.84 16.63 -16.67
CA LEU A 457 -15.38 16.58 -16.67
C LEU A 457 -14.81 17.63 -15.70
N ASN A 458 -15.26 18.87 -15.82
CA ASN A 458 -14.85 19.96 -14.94
C ASN A 458 -15.18 19.65 -13.47
N ALA A 459 -16.39 19.19 -13.15
CA ALA A 459 -16.75 18.80 -11.80
C ALA A 459 -15.86 17.69 -11.23
N THR A 460 -15.40 16.74 -12.06
CA THR A 460 -14.46 15.69 -11.61
C THR A 460 -13.07 16.21 -11.26
N ILE A 461 -12.68 17.38 -11.77
CA ILE A 461 -11.38 18.01 -11.50
C ILE A 461 -11.51 19.02 -10.37
N PHE A 462 -12.40 19.99 -10.54
CA PHE A 462 -12.46 21.19 -9.71
C PHE A 462 -13.19 21.00 -8.39
N PHE A 463 -14.06 19.98 -8.24
CA PHE A 463 -14.66 19.70 -6.92
C PHE A 463 -13.69 19.01 -5.97
N ASP A 464 -12.55 18.54 -6.49
CA ASP A 464 -11.42 18.03 -5.71
C ASP A 464 -10.42 19.14 -5.40
N TYR A 465 -10.92 20.27 -4.90
CA TYR A 465 -10.06 21.39 -4.55
C TYR A 465 -9.61 21.34 -3.08
N ARG A 466 -8.51 22.00 -2.76
CA ARG A 466 -8.05 22.29 -1.40
C ARG A 466 -7.18 23.55 -1.40
N VAL A 467 -7.13 24.27 -0.28
CA VAL A 467 -6.24 25.42 -0.13
C VAL A 467 -4.82 24.95 0.15
N LEU A 468 -3.86 25.49 -0.60
CA LEU A 468 -2.44 25.36 -0.31
C LEU A 468 -1.89 26.59 0.42
N TYR A 469 -2.33 27.79 0.05
CA TYR A 469 -1.84 29.05 0.58
C TYR A 469 -2.93 30.12 0.59
N GLY A 470 -2.88 31.07 1.51
CA GLY A 470 -3.86 32.16 1.62
C GLY A 470 -5.04 31.85 2.54
N ASP A 471 -6.18 32.50 2.31
CA ASP A 471 -7.34 32.41 3.21
C ASP A 471 -8.16 31.13 3.02
N GLU A 472 -7.99 30.19 3.95
CA GLU A 472 -8.72 28.92 3.98
C GLU A 472 -10.25 29.07 4.05
N LYS A 473 -10.76 30.18 4.61
CA LYS A 473 -12.20 30.41 4.77
C LYS A 473 -12.91 30.48 3.43
N LEU A 474 -12.29 31.06 2.41
CA LEU A 474 -12.88 31.19 1.08
C LEU A 474 -13.27 29.83 0.49
N ALA A 475 -12.33 28.87 0.55
CA ALA A 475 -12.57 27.52 0.07
C ALA A 475 -13.52 26.72 0.96
N HIS A 476 -13.45 26.91 2.28
CA HIS A 476 -14.36 26.25 3.22
C HIS A 476 -15.82 26.69 2.98
N THR A 477 -16.06 28.00 2.85
CA THR A 477 -17.39 28.54 2.53
C THR A 477 -17.89 28.06 1.17
N LEU A 478 -17.02 28.04 0.14
CA LEU A 478 -17.37 27.50 -1.17
C LEU A 478 -17.74 26.00 -1.08
N ARG A 479 -17.08 25.23 -0.21
CA ARG A 479 -17.33 23.79 -0.04
C ARG A 479 -18.66 23.52 0.62
N HIS A 480 -18.97 24.25 1.67
CA HIS A 480 -20.27 24.17 2.33
C HIS A 480 -21.40 24.50 1.37
N TRP A 481 -21.26 25.57 0.59
CA TRP A 481 -22.23 25.91 -0.45
C TRP A 481 -22.34 24.80 -1.50
N LEU A 482 -21.21 24.29 -2.02
CA LEU A 482 -21.18 23.21 -3.02
C LEU A 482 -21.92 21.96 -2.52
N LEU A 483 -21.62 21.48 -1.32
CA LEU A 483 -22.25 20.30 -0.74
C LEU A 483 -23.75 20.50 -0.50
N SER A 484 -24.17 21.71 -0.09
CA SER A 484 -25.59 22.04 0.05
C SER A 484 -26.34 21.97 -1.28
N MET A 485 -25.70 22.39 -2.38
CA MET A 485 -26.26 22.33 -3.73
C MET A 485 -26.33 20.91 -4.27
N THR A 486 -25.26 20.12 -4.12
CA THR A 486 -25.22 18.75 -4.66
C THR A 486 -26.15 17.80 -3.91
N GLY A 487 -26.29 17.96 -2.59
CA GLY A 487 -27.25 17.18 -1.79
C GLY A 487 -28.71 17.38 -2.23
N GLY A 488 -29.04 18.55 -2.77
CA GLY A 488 -30.38 18.90 -3.28
C GLY A 488 -30.63 18.60 -4.75
N THR A 489 -29.66 18.05 -5.50
CA THR A 489 -29.76 17.92 -6.97
C THR A 489 -29.57 16.46 -7.44
N PRO A 490 -30.59 15.58 -7.33
CA PRO A 490 -30.49 14.17 -7.71
C PRO A 490 -30.10 13.95 -9.19
N ALA A 491 -30.57 14.82 -10.09
CA ALA A 491 -30.25 14.72 -11.52
C ALA A 491 -28.75 14.89 -11.80
N PHE A 492 -28.10 15.84 -11.12
CA PHE A 492 -26.66 16.05 -11.19
C PHE A 492 -25.89 14.83 -10.68
N LEU A 493 -26.27 14.30 -9.51
CA LEU A 493 -25.64 13.10 -8.95
C LEU A 493 -25.80 11.87 -9.86
N LYS A 494 -26.96 11.72 -10.52
CA LYS A 494 -27.20 10.69 -11.54
C LYS A 494 -26.28 10.87 -12.75
N ALA A 495 -26.11 12.10 -13.23
CA ALA A 495 -25.20 12.40 -14.34
C ALA A 495 -23.73 12.13 -13.97
N MET A 496 -23.30 12.52 -12.77
CA MET A 496 -21.97 12.20 -12.25
C MET A 496 -21.76 10.68 -12.10
N ALA A 497 -22.77 9.95 -11.65
CA ALA A 497 -22.73 8.48 -11.58
C ALA A 497 -22.61 7.86 -12.97
N ALA A 498 -23.35 8.33 -13.96
CA ALA A 498 -23.22 7.88 -15.35
C ALA A 498 -21.79 8.14 -15.88
N ASN A 499 -21.26 9.34 -15.68
CA ASN A 499 -19.89 9.70 -16.07
C ASN A 499 -18.82 8.85 -15.37
N ALA A 500 -19.03 8.45 -14.12
CA ALA A 500 -18.14 7.53 -13.39
C ALA A 500 -18.19 6.09 -13.94
N LEU A 501 -19.27 5.73 -14.65
CA LEU A 501 -19.49 4.41 -15.25
C LEU A 501 -19.05 4.32 -16.72
N ASP A 502 -18.70 5.44 -17.36
CA ASP A 502 -18.15 5.48 -18.73
C ASP A 502 -16.82 4.75 -18.86
N VAL A 503 -16.10 4.57 -17.76
CA VAL A 503 -14.90 3.73 -17.71
C VAL A 503 -15.18 2.51 -16.86
N SER A 504 -14.77 1.33 -17.33
CA SER A 504 -14.95 0.07 -16.62
C SER A 504 -13.60 -0.56 -16.26
N PRO A 505 -13.53 -1.35 -15.16
CA PRO A 505 -12.34 -2.10 -14.81
C PRO A 505 -11.91 -3.04 -15.96
N PRO A 506 -10.61 -3.06 -16.33
CA PRO A 506 -10.07 -3.78 -17.49
C PRO A 506 -9.98 -5.30 -17.23
N LEU A 507 -11.11 -5.93 -16.95
CA LEU A 507 -11.26 -7.36 -16.70
C LEU A 507 -11.93 -8.03 -17.90
N GLY A 508 -11.27 -9.01 -18.50
CA GLY A 508 -11.82 -9.76 -19.62
C GLY A 508 -12.89 -10.76 -19.19
N LYS A 509 -13.76 -11.14 -20.13
CA LYS A 509 -14.74 -12.24 -19.95
C LYS A 509 -14.11 -13.63 -20.17
N ILE A 510 -13.04 -13.69 -20.95
CA ILE A 510 -12.33 -14.91 -21.39
C ILE A 510 -10.80 -14.76 -21.20
N ARG A 511 -10.25 -13.55 -21.43
CA ARG A 511 -8.85 -13.17 -21.14
C ARG A 511 -8.71 -12.60 -19.73
N ASP A 512 -7.50 -12.66 -19.19
CA ASP A 512 -7.17 -12.26 -17.82
C ASP A 512 -7.35 -10.75 -17.55
N PHE A 513 -6.90 -9.90 -18.49
CA PHE A 513 -7.11 -8.44 -18.50
C PHE A 513 -7.48 -7.96 -19.90
N VAL A 514 -8.12 -6.79 -19.97
CA VAL A 514 -8.33 -6.03 -21.21
C VAL A 514 -7.29 -4.91 -21.24
N THR A 515 -6.32 -4.99 -22.15
CA THR A 515 -5.34 -3.94 -22.36
C THR A 515 -5.94 -2.84 -23.23
N ASP A 516 -5.36 -1.64 -23.19
CA ASP A 516 -5.84 -0.54 -24.01
C ASP A 516 -5.45 -0.69 -25.49
N ASP A 517 -6.16 0.04 -26.35
CA ASP A 517 -5.95 0.03 -27.79
C ASP A 517 -4.95 1.12 -28.25
N ASP A 518 -4.15 1.72 -27.36
CA ASP A 518 -3.16 2.75 -27.72
C ASP A 518 -2.03 2.10 -28.53
N PRO A 519 -1.89 2.42 -29.84
CA PRO A 519 -0.89 1.79 -30.70
C PRO A 519 0.55 2.08 -30.26
N ARG A 520 0.75 3.15 -29.47
CA ARG A 520 2.07 3.54 -28.94
C ARG A 520 2.51 2.68 -27.76
N HIS A 521 1.56 2.04 -27.07
CA HIS A 521 1.81 1.28 -25.84
C HIS A 521 1.03 -0.06 -25.83
N PRO A 522 1.24 -0.93 -26.82
CA PRO A 522 0.43 -2.12 -27.01
C PRO A 522 0.53 -3.09 -25.83
N GLY A 523 -0.62 -3.62 -25.39
CA GLY A 523 -0.66 -4.61 -24.32
C GLY A 523 -0.49 -4.04 -22.92
N THR A 524 -0.62 -2.72 -22.75
CA THR A 524 -0.55 -2.06 -21.44
C THR A 524 -1.93 -1.69 -20.91
N ILE A 525 -1.99 -1.35 -19.62
CA ILE A 525 -3.15 -0.75 -18.96
C ILE A 525 -2.70 0.57 -18.38
N ASP A 526 -3.35 1.68 -18.76
CA ASP A 526 -3.20 2.95 -18.05
C ASP A 526 -3.92 2.86 -16.69
N LEU A 527 -3.14 2.71 -15.63
CA LEU A 527 -3.61 2.60 -14.25
C LEU A 527 -4.13 3.91 -13.67
N LYS A 528 -3.82 5.08 -14.25
CA LYS A 528 -4.46 6.35 -13.88
C LYS A 528 -5.90 6.35 -14.38
N LYS A 529 -6.10 6.04 -15.67
CA LYS A 529 -7.41 6.08 -16.35
C LYS A 529 -8.30 4.89 -16.05
N PHE A 530 -7.78 3.67 -16.16
CA PHE A 530 -8.54 2.41 -16.01
C PHE A 530 -8.32 1.74 -14.65
N GLY A 531 -7.70 2.45 -13.70
CA GLY A 531 -7.47 1.98 -12.34
C GLY A 531 -7.92 2.98 -11.29
N ALA A 532 -7.07 3.95 -10.95
CA ALA A 532 -7.30 4.90 -9.87
C ALA A 532 -8.61 5.68 -10.07
N ARG A 533 -8.89 6.15 -11.30
CA ARG A 533 -10.12 6.87 -11.65
C ARG A 533 -11.39 6.14 -11.23
N LEU A 534 -11.43 4.80 -11.34
CA LEU A 534 -12.62 4.01 -11.01
C LEU A 534 -13.04 4.16 -9.55
N PHE A 535 -12.06 4.28 -8.64
CA PHE A 535 -12.30 4.51 -7.22
C PHE A 535 -12.56 5.98 -6.93
N VAL A 536 -11.75 6.86 -7.52
CA VAL A 536 -11.81 8.32 -7.32
C VAL A 536 -13.19 8.85 -7.70
N ASP A 537 -13.69 8.53 -8.90
CA ASP A 537 -14.96 9.04 -9.40
C ASP A 537 -16.13 8.51 -8.56
N ALA A 538 -16.11 7.23 -8.22
CA ALA A 538 -17.16 6.64 -7.39
C ALA A 538 -17.17 7.20 -5.96
N ALA A 539 -16.00 7.31 -5.33
CA ALA A 539 -15.87 7.93 -4.01
C ALA A 539 -16.34 9.39 -4.01
N ARG A 540 -16.07 10.14 -5.09
CA ARG A 540 -16.56 11.51 -5.26
C ARG A 540 -18.08 11.56 -5.29
N VAL A 541 -18.73 10.75 -6.13
CA VAL A 541 -20.20 10.68 -6.20
C VAL A 541 -20.82 10.37 -4.84
N LEU A 542 -20.28 9.36 -4.13
CA LEU A 542 -20.75 9.01 -2.79
C LEU A 542 -20.56 10.16 -1.79
N SER A 543 -19.42 10.85 -1.83
CA SER A 543 -19.13 11.98 -0.93
C SER A 543 -20.05 13.17 -1.16
N LEU A 544 -20.34 13.51 -2.42
CA LEU A 544 -21.25 14.61 -2.78
C LEU A 544 -22.68 14.30 -2.34
N ARG A 545 -23.12 13.05 -2.49
CA ARG A 545 -24.42 12.58 -1.99
C ARG A 545 -24.50 12.64 -0.46
N ALA A 546 -23.45 12.21 0.22
CA ALA A 546 -23.43 12.09 1.67
C ALA A 546 -23.06 13.39 2.40
N GLY A 547 -22.76 14.48 1.68
CA GLY A 547 -22.31 15.74 2.28
C GLY A 547 -20.98 15.60 3.03
N VAL A 548 -20.03 14.86 2.46
CA VAL A 548 -18.71 14.63 3.05
C VAL A 548 -17.70 15.64 2.49
N GLU A 549 -17.02 16.36 3.38
CA GLU A 549 -16.05 17.39 3.00
C GLU A 549 -14.69 16.84 2.56
N ALA A 550 -14.34 15.62 2.96
CA ALA A 550 -13.05 15.01 2.61
C ALA A 550 -12.84 14.96 1.09
N THR A 551 -11.60 15.21 0.65
CA THR A 551 -11.21 15.11 -0.77
C THR A 551 -10.51 13.80 -1.10
N SER A 552 -9.69 13.28 -0.19
CA SER A 552 -9.01 11.99 -0.35
C SER A 552 -10.01 10.86 -0.65
N THR A 553 -9.72 10.06 -1.67
CA THR A 553 -10.52 8.91 -2.12
C THR A 553 -10.75 7.93 -0.98
N ALA A 554 -9.70 7.53 -0.27
CA ALA A 554 -9.82 6.60 0.85
C ALA A 554 -10.67 7.18 2.00
N GLN A 555 -10.51 8.47 2.32
CA GLN A 555 -11.32 9.13 3.34
C GLN A 555 -12.78 9.26 2.90
N ARG A 556 -13.04 9.60 1.64
CA ARG A 556 -14.39 9.65 1.05
C ARG A 556 -15.07 8.30 1.10
N LEU A 557 -14.38 7.22 0.71
CA LEU A 557 -14.89 5.85 0.81
C LEU A 557 -15.30 5.54 2.26
N ARG A 558 -14.38 5.73 3.21
CA ARG A 558 -14.64 5.46 4.64
C ARG A 558 -15.80 6.30 5.17
N GLN A 559 -15.78 7.63 5.00
CA GLN A 559 -16.77 8.53 5.58
C GLN A 559 -18.13 8.46 4.88
N ALA A 560 -18.17 8.55 3.55
CA ALA A 560 -19.42 8.53 2.79
C ALA A 560 -20.04 7.12 2.80
N GLY A 561 -19.22 6.08 2.64
CA GLY A 561 -19.64 4.68 2.69
C GLY A 561 -20.30 4.32 4.03
N SER A 562 -19.69 4.74 5.16
CA SER A 562 -20.30 4.52 6.47
C SER A 562 -21.64 5.24 6.63
N ARG A 563 -21.78 6.48 6.14
CA ARG A 563 -23.06 7.23 6.18
C ARG A 563 -24.18 6.57 5.39
N ILE A 564 -23.86 5.79 4.36
CA ILE A 564 -24.84 5.07 3.52
C ILE A 564 -24.96 3.58 3.85
N GLY A 565 -24.41 3.16 5.01
CA GLY A 565 -24.57 1.81 5.55
C GLY A 565 -23.71 0.73 4.89
N MET A 566 -22.58 1.09 4.28
CA MET A 566 -21.63 0.08 3.75
C MET A 566 -20.80 -0.55 4.88
N PRO A 567 -20.56 -1.88 4.86
CA PRO A 567 -19.75 -2.56 5.85
C PRO A 567 -18.30 -2.03 5.89
N ALA A 568 -17.72 -1.88 7.08
CA ALA A 568 -16.37 -1.36 7.25
C ALA A 568 -15.30 -2.20 6.52
N GLU A 569 -15.46 -3.53 6.50
CA GLU A 569 -14.55 -4.44 5.80
C GLU A 569 -14.55 -4.20 4.28
N GLU A 570 -15.71 -3.92 3.70
CA GLU A 570 -15.83 -3.61 2.27
C GLU A 570 -15.16 -2.27 1.93
N LEU A 571 -15.34 -1.25 2.79
CA LEU A 571 -14.70 0.04 2.62
C LEU A 571 -13.17 -0.06 2.74
N SER A 572 -12.67 -0.90 3.65
CA SER A 572 -11.24 -1.19 3.75
C SER A 572 -10.72 -1.85 2.49
N ALA A 573 -11.39 -2.90 1.99
CA ALA A 573 -10.97 -3.60 0.77
C ALA A 573 -10.94 -2.69 -0.47
N MET A 574 -11.91 -1.77 -0.59
CA MET A 574 -11.92 -0.76 -1.66
C MET A 574 -10.74 0.22 -1.54
N ALA A 575 -10.46 0.71 -0.33
CA ALA A 575 -9.32 1.59 -0.09
C ALA A 575 -7.98 0.87 -0.36
N ASP A 576 -7.85 -0.38 0.06
CA ASP A 576 -6.66 -1.22 -0.19
C ASP A 576 -6.46 -1.48 -1.70
N GLY A 577 -7.55 -1.74 -2.43
CA GLY A 577 -7.52 -1.88 -3.89
C GLY A 577 -7.05 -0.59 -4.59
N PHE A 578 -7.57 0.56 -4.16
CA PHE A 578 -7.12 1.87 -4.65
C PHE A 578 -5.63 2.10 -4.37
N HIS A 579 -5.18 1.86 -3.13
CA HIS A 579 -3.77 2.04 -2.76
C HIS A 579 -2.84 1.06 -3.47
N PHE A 580 -3.28 -0.16 -3.77
CA PHE A 580 -2.49 -1.08 -4.57
C PHE A 580 -2.28 -0.58 -6.01
N ILE A 581 -3.30 0.02 -6.63
CA ILE A 581 -3.16 0.65 -7.95
C ILE A 581 -2.16 1.81 -7.87
N GLN A 582 -2.25 2.65 -6.83
CA GLN A 582 -1.27 3.72 -6.60
C GLN A 582 0.15 3.17 -6.41
N LEU A 583 0.31 2.04 -5.73
CA LEU A 583 1.61 1.38 -5.55
C LEU A 583 2.22 0.97 -6.89
N LEU A 584 1.44 0.34 -7.78
CA LEU A 584 1.92 -0.06 -9.10
C LEU A 584 2.30 1.16 -9.95
N ARG A 585 1.52 2.25 -9.88
CA ARG A 585 1.87 3.52 -10.54
C ARG A 585 3.21 4.05 -10.01
N LEU A 586 3.41 4.08 -8.70
CA LEU A 586 4.65 4.55 -8.07
C LEU A 586 5.86 3.69 -8.44
N ARG A 587 5.70 2.36 -8.55
CA ARG A 587 6.77 1.42 -8.97
C ARG A 587 7.20 1.60 -10.42
N HIS A 588 6.31 2.09 -11.28
CA HIS A 588 6.62 2.28 -12.69
C HIS A 588 7.25 3.66 -12.99
N GLN A 589 7.20 4.58 -12.03
CA GLN A 589 7.78 5.92 -12.13
C GLN A 589 9.25 5.87 -11.66
N HIS A 590 10.18 6.29 -12.52
CA HIS A 590 11.63 6.22 -12.25
C HIS A 590 12.22 7.61 -11.97
N LEU A 591 13.45 7.67 -11.45
CA LEU A 591 14.20 8.93 -11.25
C LEU A 591 14.47 9.66 -12.56
N ASP A 592 14.86 8.90 -13.58
CA ASP A 592 15.38 9.41 -14.85
C ASP A 592 14.29 9.59 -15.92
N THR A 593 13.03 9.25 -15.62
CA THR A 593 11.90 9.56 -16.48
C THR A 593 11.45 11.00 -16.26
N ASP A 594 11.39 11.78 -17.35
CA ASP A 594 10.75 13.10 -17.36
C ASP A 594 9.32 12.99 -16.79
N HIS A 595 8.92 13.96 -15.96
CA HIS A 595 7.56 14.01 -15.43
C HIS A 595 6.54 14.02 -16.57
N GLY A 596 5.45 13.29 -16.39
CA GLY A 596 4.36 13.23 -17.37
C GLY A 596 4.68 12.39 -18.61
N SER A 597 5.71 11.53 -18.57
CA SER A 597 5.97 10.62 -19.68
C SER A 597 4.75 9.73 -19.94
N SER A 598 4.42 9.49 -21.21
CA SER A 598 3.23 8.70 -21.58
C SER A 598 3.23 7.26 -21.03
N GLY A 599 4.38 6.77 -20.54
CA GLY A 599 4.54 5.47 -19.91
C GLY A 599 4.32 5.45 -18.40
N ASP A 600 4.37 6.60 -17.70
CA ASP A 600 4.45 6.67 -16.22
C ASP A 600 3.26 6.06 -15.47
N ASN A 601 2.12 5.92 -16.14
CA ASN A 601 0.90 5.35 -15.59
C ASN A 601 0.55 3.98 -16.18
N ARG A 602 1.37 3.47 -17.10
CA ARG A 602 1.06 2.27 -17.87
C ARG A 602 1.76 1.06 -17.28
N VAL A 603 1.04 -0.05 -17.18
CA VAL A 603 1.61 -1.33 -16.75
C VAL A 603 1.25 -2.38 -17.76
N LYS A 604 2.23 -3.19 -18.16
CA LYS A 604 1.99 -4.41 -18.93
C LYS A 604 1.66 -5.54 -17.97
N PRO A 605 0.42 -6.09 -17.99
CA PRO A 605 0.03 -7.10 -17.01
C PRO A 605 0.84 -8.40 -17.08
N ASP A 606 1.46 -8.69 -18.23
CA ASP A 606 2.35 -9.85 -18.44
C ASP A 606 3.70 -9.71 -17.75
N ASP A 607 4.15 -8.48 -17.50
CA ASP A 607 5.43 -8.21 -16.84
C ASP A 607 5.29 -8.17 -15.30
N LEU A 608 4.06 -8.16 -14.80
CA LEU A 608 3.78 -8.28 -13.36
C LEU A 608 4.06 -9.70 -12.89
N ASN A 609 4.66 -9.83 -11.70
CA ASN A 609 4.71 -11.11 -11.02
C ASN A 609 3.27 -11.61 -10.75
N GLU A 610 3.15 -12.93 -10.56
CA GLU A 610 1.85 -13.58 -10.47
C GLU A 610 0.97 -13.04 -9.34
N LEU A 611 1.59 -12.64 -8.24
CA LEU A 611 0.88 -12.12 -7.10
C LEU A 611 0.36 -10.71 -7.37
N ASP A 612 1.21 -9.80 -7.83
CA ASP A 612 0.81 -8.43 -8.20
C ASP A 612 -0.31 -8.48 -9.26
N ARG A 613 -0.22 -9.43 -10.19
CA ARG A 613 -1.28 -9.71 -11.16
C ARG A 613 -2.60 -10.13 -10.48
N ARG A 614 -2.57 -11.00 -9.48
CA ARG A 614 -3.77 -11.42 -8.72
C ARG A 614 -4.37 -10.26 -7.92
N ILE A 615 -3.53 -9.47 -7.24
CA ILE A 615 -3.98 -8.32 -6.45
C ILE A 615 -4.55 -7.23 -7.37
N LEU A 616 -3.96 -7.00 -8.53
CA LEU A 616 -4.49 -6.05 -9.51
C LEU A 616 -5.91 -6.44 -9.97
N LYS A 617 -6.15 -7.73 -10.24
CA LYS A 617 -7.50 -8.21 -10.54
C LYS A 617 -8.45 -7.98 -9.39
N GLU A 618 -8.02 -8.25 -8.16
CA GLU A 618 -8.86 -8.06 -6.99
C GLU A 618 -9.20 -6.59 -6.77
N ALA A 619 -8.24 -5.68 -6.93
CA ALA A 619 -8.48 -4.25 -6.95
C ALA A 619 -9.53 -3.88 -8.02
N PHE A 620 -9.44 -4.43 -9.24
CA PHE A 620 -10.47 -4.21 -10.26
C PHE A 620 -11.84 -4.83 -9.92
N ARG A 621 -11.90 -5.92 -9.15
CA ARG A 621 -13.18 -6.45 -8.63
C ARG A 621 -13.78 -5.51 -7.59
N GLN A 622 -12.97 -4.92 -6.71
CA GLN A 622 -13.43 -3.91 -5.75
C GLN A 622 -13.92 -2.65 -6.47
N ALA A 623 -13.22 -2.20 -7.51
CA ALA A 623 -13.68 -1.12 -8.38
C ALA A 623 -15.02 -1.45 -9.07
N ARG A 624 -15.18 -2.69 -9.56
CA ARG A 624 -16.46 -3.15 -10.12
C ARG A 624 -17.58 -3.13 -9.07
N LYS A 625 -17.29 -3.54 -7.83
CA LYS A 625 -18.26 -3.60 -6.74
C LYS A 625 -18.83 -2.20 -6.42
N ILE A 626 -17.96 -1.19 -6.29
CA ILE A 626 -18.42 0.18 -6.03
C ILE A 626 -19.19 0.76 -7.23
N GLN A 627 -18.78 0.46 -8.47
CA GLN A 627 -19.54 0.86 -9.66
C GLN A 627 -20.92 0.20 -9.75
N LEU A 628 -21.04 -1.09 -9.43
CA LEU A 628 -22.34 -1.77 -9.34
C LEU A 628 -23.25 -1.12 -8.31
N ARG A 629 -22.69 -0.65 -7.18
CA ARG A 629 -23.46 0.11 -6.20
C ARG A 629 -24.00 1.42 -6.79
N LEU A 630 -23.19 2.17 -7.55
CA LEU A 630 -23.68 3.36 -8.25
C LEU A 630 -24.81 3.04 -9.23
N LYS A 631 -24.68 1.96 -10.02
CA LYS A 631 -25.74 1.52 -10.94
C LYS A 631 -27.06 1.25 -10.22
N LEU A 632 -27.00 0.56 -9.08
CA LEU A 632 -28.19 0.26 -8.26
C LEU A 632 -28.78 1.52 -7.63
N ASP A 633 -27.93 2.36 -7.02
CA ASP A 633 -28.36 3.56 -6.30
C ASP A 633 -29.00 4.62 -7.23
N TYR A 634 -28.56 4.69 -8.49
CA TYR A 634 -29.03 5.68 -9.46
C TYR A 634 -29.87 5.12 -10.62
N GLN A 635 -30.08 3.80 -10.64
CA GLN A 635 -30.84 3.07 -11.67
C GLN A 635 -30.32 3.36 -13.09
N ILE A 636 -29.06 3.03 -13.32
CA ILE A 636 -28.31 3.22 -14.59
C ILE A 636 -27.79 1.88 -15.12
#